data_AF-A0A8X6NB59-F1
#
_entry.id   AF-A0A8X6NB59-F1
#
_cell.length_a   1.000
_cell.length_b   1.000
_cell.length_c   1.000
_cell.angle_alpha   90.00
_cell.angle_beta   90.00
_cell.angle_gamma   90.00
#
_symmetry.space_group_name_H-M   'P 1'
#
loop_
_entity.id
_entity.type
_entity.pdbx_description
1 polymer ?
#
loop_
_entity_poly.entity_id
_entity_poly.type
_entity_poly.pdbx_seq_one_letter_code
_entity_poly.pdbx_strand_id
1 'polypeptide(L)'
;MSNGNHLRNILIGGVVAFSILEFCFFLSGILFFLLVDGPDGVDFKAINPSLTPFPQALWPTIFDHIQYCWHHPELYSLELKITLIISSALPIVVLMIILWNLRERIIEWRPFKKKESLHGDSQWASEKDIRKAGLRSKKGLLLGKDKRGYFIADGFQHALLFAPTGSGKGVGFVIPNLLFWTDSVIVHDIKLENYEITSGWRERQGQEVYVWNPAQPDGISHCYNPLQWISKKPGQMVDDVQKIANLIMPEQDFWQNEARSLFVGVVLYLLAAPEKVKSFGEVVRTMRSDDVVYNLAVALDTMGKILHPVAYMNIAAFLQKADKERSGVVSTMNSSLELWANPLIDTATASSDFNILDFKKEKTTVYVGLTPDNLTRLRPLMQVFYQQATEFLCRKLPSDDEPYGVLFLMDEFPTLGKMEQFQTGIAYFRGYRVRLFLIVQDTEQLKGIYEEAGMNSFLSNSTYRITFAANNIETANLISQLIGNKTVQQESLNKPKFLDLNPASRSLHISETQRALLLPQEVIMLPRDDQIILIESTYPIKSKKILYYSDTTFTRRLLKQTRVPTQEPYDPNKVLSAAASKDKVNNEGPNSVDYPAEAKTEDAVYDESDEFADEDIDDEDIDDKFEEDDDGFDDKKEEDEFDDEEEEDEFEDEDIDDKLKNDENIRLAILTRGVVMISKKTLAVTALALLLSQQSFASETEGFYFGSGYYGQFFNSTGELKTSTTGIKNLSINDRSAQNTEGQLLSKYKGDYNPPFAANVALGYTGELGNNSYRAELEGMYSSVKVDNIGLASSQMTASYVKVVKDNNGAEEKHSYGAIVNHDQIENISVMANVYHHWKSDRFSFSPYVGIGIGATRMTMFEKPSIRPAGQLKAGLDYRINEDVNMHIGYRGFGVMGNNFTFQAMQKEVKEADGTSSIIDENDALKENINVGNQLFHTHGIEAGLTFHFASKA
;
A
#
# COMPACT_ATOMS: atom_id res chain seq x y z
N MET A 1 -0.56 -9.15 35.77
CA MET A 1 -1.28 -10.35 36.27
C MET A 1 -0.35 -11.55 36.50
N SER A 2 0.98 -11.38 36.60
CA SER A 2 1.95 -12.49 36.63
C SER A 2 2.20 -13.10 38.03
N ASN A 3 2.09 -12.33 39.12
CA ASN A 3 2.52 -12.80 40.45
C ASN A 3 1.56 -13.77 41.15
N GLY A 4 0.25 -13.73 40.83
CA GLY A 4 -0.75 -14.58 41.52
C GLY A 4 -0.64 -16.07 41.18
N ASN A 5 -0.19 -16.39 39.97
CA ASN A 5 -0.04 -17.78 39.53
C ASN A 5 1.21 -18.44 40.14
N HIS A 6 2.26 -17.66 40.42
CA HIS A 6 3.52 -18.19 40.93
C HIS A 6 3.41 -18.67 42.38
N LEU A 7 2.71 -17.93 43.24
CA LEU A 7 2.52 -18.29 44.65
C LEU A 7 1.64 -19.54 44.80
N ARG A 8 0.56 -19.62 44.01
CA ARG A 8 -0.33 -20.80 43.99
C ARG A 8 0.41 -22.05 43.54
N ASN A 9 1.30 -21.93 42.55
CA ASN A 9 2.08 -23.05 42.04
C ASN A 9 3.11 -23.57 43.05
N ILE A 10 3.77 -22.68 43.79
CA ILE A 10 4.68 -23.06 44.88
C ILE A 10 3.91 -23.81 45.97
N LEU A 11 2.70 -23.36 46.31
CA LEU A 11 1.87 -23.97 47.34
C LEU A 11 1.42 -25.38 46.95
N ILE A 12 0.90 -25.57 45.73
CA ILE A 12 0.47 -26.88 45.22
C ILE A 12 1.66 -27.83 45.09
N GLY A 13 2.80 -27.35 44.57
CA GLY A 13 4.02 -28.15 44.46
C GLY A 13 4.54 -28.60 45.83
N GLY A 14 4.50 -27.71 46.83
CA GLY A 14 4.87 -28.04 48.22
C GLY A 14 3.96 -29.11 48.84
N VAL A 15 2.64 -29.02 48.65
CA VAL A 15 1.67 -30.00 49.16
C VAL A 15 1.91 -31.38 48.55
N VAL A 16 2.08 -31.47 47.22
CA VAL A 16 2.33 -32.75 46.53
C VAL A 16 3.66 -33.37 46.97
N ALA A 17 4.73 -32.57 47.07
CA ALA A 17 6.03 -33.05 47.53
C ALA A 17 5.97 -33.58 48.98
N PHE A 18 5.25 -32.88 49.87
CA PHE A 18 5.06 -33.31 51.25
C PHE A 18 4.30 -34.63 51.35
N SER A 19 3.18 -34.78 50.63
CA SER A 19 2.40 -36.02 50.63
C SER A 19 3.16 -37.22 50.06
N ILE A 20 4.02 -37.02 49.06
CA ILE A 20 4.87 -38.07 48.51
C ILE A 20 5.94 -38.52 49.53
N LEU A 21 6.57 -37.58 50.21
CA LEU A 21 7.56 -37.88 51.26
C LEU A 21 6.93 -38.64 52.43
N GLU A 22 5.74 -38.22 52.86
CA GLU A 22 4.97 -38.89 53.91
C GLU A 22 4.63 -40.34 53.53
N PHE A 23 4.23 -40.57 52.27
CA PHE A 23 3.94 -41.91 51.75
C PHE A 23 5.20 -42.80 51.68
N CYS A 24 6.35 -42.26 51.27
CA CYS A 24 7.60 -43.01 51.28
C CYS A 24 8.03 -43.41 52.70
N PHE A 25 7.90 -42.49 53.67
CA PHE A 25 8.20 -42.77 55.07
C PHE A 25 7.29 -43.86 55.65
N PHE A 26 6.00 -43.81 55.30
CA PHE A 26 5.03 -44.84 55.65
C PHE A 26 5.39 -46.22 55.07
N LEU A 27 5.76 -46.27 53.79
CA LEU A 27 6.14 -47.51 53.12
C LEU A 27 7.43 -48.10 53.72
N SER A 28 8.39 -47.26 54.10
CA SER A 28 9.60 -47.67 54.80
C SER A 28 9.29 -48.34 56.14
N GLY A 29 8.37 -47.78 56.93
CA GLY A 29 7.94 -48.36 58.21
C GLY A 29 7.29 -49.74 58.06
N ILE A 30 6.39 -49.90 57.09
CA ILE A 30 5.77 -51.20 56.79
C ILE A 30 6.80 -52.22 56.34
N LEU A 31 7.68 -51.82 55.42
CA LEU A 31 8.70 -52.71 54.86
C LEU A 31 9.70 -53.16 55.93
N PHE A 32 10.08 -52.28 56.84
CA PHE A 32 10.94 -52.61 57.98
C PHE A 32 10.28 -53.67 58.87
N PHE A 33 9.02 -53.46 59.26
CA PHE A 33 8.29 -54.37 60.14
C PHE A 33 8.09 -55.75 59.50
N LEU A 34 7.75 -55.80 58.21
CA LEU A 34 7.62 -57.06 57.45
C LEU A 34 8.93 -57.84 57.35
N LEU A 35 10.07 -57.15 57.23
CA LEU A 35 11.39 -57.78 57.12
C LEU A 35 11.93 -58.27 58.47
N VAL A 36 11.48 -57.70 59.59
CA VAL A 36 11.94 -58.07 60.94
C VAL A 36 11.08 -59.18 61.56
N ASP A 37 9.75 -59.03 61.54
CA ASP A 37 8.83 -59.95 62.24
C ASP A 37 8.09 -60.94 61.31
N GLY A 38 8.31 -60.84 60.00
CA GLY A 38 7.64 -61.68 58.99
C GLY A 38 6.15 -61.33 58.77
N PRO A 39 5.49 -61.93 57.76
CA PRO A 39 4.12 -61.60 57.39
C PRO A 39 3.07 -61.95 58.45
N ASP A 40 3.38 -62.86 59.38
CA ASP A 40 2.49 -63.26 60.48
C ASP A 40 2.57 -62.31 61.70
N GLY A 41 3.60 -61.44 61.76
CA GLY A 41 3.75 -60.42 62.81
C GLY A 41 2.89 -59.18 62.60
N VAL A 42 2.39 -58.96 61.37
CA VAL A 42 1.50 -57.84 61.03
C VAL A 42 0.06 -58.32 61.05
N ASP A 43 -0.71 -57.96 62.07
CA ASP A 43 -2.16 -58.21 62.07
C ASP A 43 -2.87 -57.26 61.09
N PHE A 44 -2.97 -57.67 59.83
CA PHE A 44 -3.67 -56.92 58.79
C PHE A 44 -5.17 -56.72 59.09
N LYS A 45 -5.78 -57.45 60.05
CA LYS A 45 -7.17 -57.16 60.50
C LYS A 45 -7.27 -55.89 61.34
N ALA A 46 -6.19 -55.45 61.98
CA ALA A 46 -6.11 -54.14 62.64
C ALA A 46 -6.00 -52.97 61.64
N ILE A 47 -5.68 -53.26 60.37
CA ILE A 47 -5.68 -52.32 59.24
C ILE A 47 -7.04 -52.38 58.51
N ASN A 48 -8.13 -52.62 59.26
CA ASN A 48 -9.47 -52.42 58.75
C ASN A 48 -9.78 -50.91 58.81
N PRO A 49 -9.90 -50.19 57.68
CA PRO A 49 -10.07 -48.73 57.66
C PRO A 49 -11.37 -48.26 58.33
N SER A 50 -12.27 -49.19 58.66
CA SER A 50 -13.58 -48.92 59.24
C SER A 50 -13.61 -48.88 60.78
N LEU A 51 -12.54 -49.29 61.50
CA LEU A 51 -12.57 -49.43 62.96
C LEU A 51 -11.60 -48.54 63.75
N THR A 52 -10.73 -47.79 63.08
CA THR A 52 -9.87 -46.75 63.70
C THR A 52 -9.56 -45.65 62.68
N PRO A 53 -9.46 -44.37 63.08
CA PRO A 53 -9.01 -43.30 62.19
C PRO A 53 -7.53 -43.52 61.84
N PHE A 54 -7.29 -44.25 60.76
CA PHE A 54 -6.01 -44.39 60.08
C PHE A 54 -5.58 -42.99 59.60
N PRO A 55 -4.72 -42.27 60.36
CA PRO A 55 -3.31 -42.59 60.64
C PRO A 55 -2.89 -42.52 62.13
N GLN A 56 -3.82 -42.32 63.06
CA GLN A 56 -3.51 -41.95 64.45
C GLN A 56 -2.93 -43.10 65.31
N ALA A 57 -3.10 -44.36 64.93
CA ALA A 57 -2.61 -45.52 65.68
C ALA A 57 -1.33 -46.14 65.11
N LEU A 58 -1.10 -46.05 63.78
CA LEU A 58 0.04 -46.70 63.13
C LEU A 58 1.31 -45.85 63.25
N TRP A 59 1.19 -44.53 63.16
CA TRP A 59 2.33 -43.61 63.16
C TRP A 59 3.10 -43.61 64.49
N PRO A 60 2.45 -43.51 65.67
CA PRO A 60 3.17 -43.57 66.94
C PRO A 60 3.82 -44.93 67.15
N THR A 61 3.17 -46.03 66.76
CA THR A 61 3.69 -47.39 66.96
C THR A 61 4.96 -47.66 66.13
N ILE A 62 4.97 -47.24 64.87
CA ILE A 62 6.16 -47.36 64.00
C ILE A 62 7.25 -46.39 64.47
N PHE A 63 6.89 -45.16 64.84
CA PHE A 63 7.85 -44.13 65.24
C PHE A 63 8.49 -44.44 66.60
N ASP A 64 7.70 -44.88 67.59
CA ASP A 64 8.18 -45.31 68.91
C ASP A 64 9.10 -46.52 68.77
N HIS A 65 8.78 -47.47 67.88
CA HIS A 65 9.64 -48.63 67.63
C HIS A 65 10.95 -48.25 66.93
N ILE A 66 10.91 -47.39 65.91
CA ILE A 66 12.14 -46.86 65.26
C ILE A 66 12.97 -46.02 66.24
N GLN A 67 12.32 -45.18 67.05
CA GLN A 67 12.97 -44.33 68.05
C GLN A 67 13.58 -45.16 69.19
N TYR A 68 12.91 -46.22 69.63
CA TYR A 68 13.42 -47.19 70.59
C TYR A 68 14.65 -47.93 70.04
N CYS A 69 14.59 -48.41 68.79
CA CYS A 69 15.72 -49.03 68.10
C CYS A 69 16.91 -48.07 67.92
N TRP A 70 16.63 -46.77 67.74
CA TRP A 70 17.66 -45.73 67.59
C TRP A 70 18.38 -45.39 68.91
N HIS A 71 17.65 -45.38 70.04
CA HIS A 71 18.20 -45.01 71.36
C HIS A 71 18.84 -46.18 72.12
N HIS A 72 18.65 -47.43 71.66
CA HIS A 72 19.26 -48.63 72.27
C HIS A 72 20.06 -49.46 71.24
N PRO A 73 21.11 -48.89 70.61
CA PRO A 73 21.84 -49.53 69.51
C PRO A 73 22.71 -50.74 69.93
N GLU A 74 22.94 -50.92 71.24
CA GLU A 74 23.63 -52.05 71.87
C GLU A 74 22.80 -53.33 71.98
N LEU A 75 21.47 -53.28 71.78
CA LEU A 75 20.57 -54.43 71.93
C LEU A 75 20.29 -55.20 70.62
N TYR A 76 20.85 -54.78 69.47
CA TYR A 76 20.48 -55.31 68.15
C TYR A 76 21.66 -55.87 67.33
N SER A 77 21.43 -57.01 66.66
CA SER A 77 22.39 -57.67 65.76
C SER A 77 22.69 -56.82 64.51
N LEU A 78 23.83 -57.06 63.86
CA LEU A 78 24.24 -56.37 62.61
C LEU A 78 23.15 -56.47 61.52
N GLU A 79 22.43 -57.59 61.49
CA GLU A 79 21.34 -57.87 60.56
C GLU A 79 20.20 -56.85 60.67
N LEU A 80 19.77 -56.49 61.89
CA LEU A 80 18.67 -55.54 62.09
C LEU A 80 19.02 -54.12 61.62
N LYS A 81 20.29 -53.71 61.78
CA LYS A 81 20.79 -52.42 61.29
C LYS A 81 20.79 -52.35 59.77
N ILE A 82 21.17 -53.45 59.12
CA ILE A 82 21.14 -53.57 57.65
C ILE A 82 19.69 -53.53 57.14
N THR A 83 18.77 -54.25 57.81
CA THR A 83 17.34 -54.25 57.45
C THR A 83 16.70 -52.87 57.57
N LEU A 84 17.05 -52.08 58.60
CA LEU A 84 16.56 -50.70 58.76
C LEU A 84 17.05 -49.79 57.62
N ILE A 85 18.32 -49.92 57.23
CA ILE A 85 18.90 -49.12 56.14
C ILE A 85 18.24 -49.49 54.80
N ILE A 86 18.08 -50.78 54.51
CA ILE A 86 17.47 -51.25 53.25
C ILE A 86 15.99 -50.83 53.16
N SER A 87 15.22 -51.02 54.22
CA SER A 87 13.79 -50.66 54.25
C SER A 87 13.55 -49.14 54.17
N SER A 88 14.47 -48.33 54.70
CA SER A 88 14.41 -46.88 54.60
C SER A 88 14.85 -46.37 53.22
N ALA A 89 15.89 -46.98 52.63
CA ALA A 89 16.44 -46.54 51.36
C ALA A 89 15.60 -46.98 50.14
N LEU A 90 14.99 -48.18 50.18
CA LEU A 90 14.34 -48.77 49.02
C LEU A 90 13.15 -47.94 48.49
N PRO A 91 12.19 -47.46 49.31
CA PRO A 91 11.10 -46.62 48.83
C PRO A 91 11.56 -45.28 48.23
N ILE A 92 12.63 -44.70 48.80
CA ILE A 92 13.22 -43.44 48.30
C ILE A 92 13.91 -43.67 46.95
N VAL A 93 14.64 -44.78 46.79
CA VAL A 93 15.28 -45.13 45.52
C VAL A 93 14.23 -45.43 44.43
N VAL A 94 13.16 -46.17 44.76
CA VAL A 94 12.05 -46.42 43.84
C VAL A 94 11.36 -45.11 43.44
N LEU A 95 11.14 -44.20 44.39
CA LEU A 95 10.60 -42.88 44.09
C LEU A 95 11.53 -42.08 43.18
N MET A 96 12.84 -42.07 43.46
CA MET A 96 13.82 -41.39 42.61
C MET A 96 13.83 -41.95 41.18
N ILE A 97 13.69 -43.28 41.01
CA ILE A 97 13.58 -43.92 39.70
C ILE A 97 12.28 -43.51 38.99
N ILE A 98 11.15 -43.48 39.71
CA ILE A 98 9.86 -43.01 39.16
C ILE A 98 9.95 -41.55 38.73
N LEU A 99 10.48 -40.67 39.58
CA LEU A 99 10.66 -39.25 39.28
C LEU A 99 11.65 -39.04 38.12
N TRP A 100 12.72 -39.83 38.05
CA TRP A 100 13.70 -39.77 36.96
C TRP A 100 13.11 -40.23 35.61
N ASN A 101 12.26 -41.27 35.62
CA ASN A 101 11.55 -41.75 34.44
C ASN A 101 10.40 -40.82 34.02
N LEU A 102 9.80 -40.10 34.97
CA LEU A 102 8.74 -39.12 34.72
C LEU A 102 9.27 -37.69 34.56
N ARG A 103 10.60 -37.48 34.59
CA ARG A 103 11.19 -36.13 34.64
C ARG A 103 10.76 -35.27 33.46
N GLU A 104 10.75 -35.81 32.25
CA GLU A 104 10.35 -35.09 31.03
C GLU A 104 8.89 -34.64 31.17
N ARG A 105 8.01 -35.56 31.57
CA ARG A 105 6.58 -35.28 31.78
C ARG A 105 6.32 -34.27 32.90
N ILE A 106 7.12 -34.28 33.97
CA ILE A 106 7.01 -33.34 35.09
C ILE A 106 7.56 -31.96 34.70
N ILE A 107 8.67 -31.90 33.96
CA ILE A 107 9.28 -30.67 33.45
C ILE A 107 8.37 -30.02 32.39
N GLU A 108 7.69 -30.83 31.58
CA GLU A 108 6.66 -30.40 30.62
C GLU A 108 5.33 -30.02 31.28
N TRP A 109 5.06 -30.51 32.51
CA TRP A 109 3.88 -30.12 33.29
C TRP A 109 4.04 -28.70 33.85
N ARG A 110 4.00 -27.72 32.95
CA ARG A 110 3.91 -26.29 33.25
C ARG A 110 2.44 -25.86 33.14
N PRO A 111 1.66 -25.87 34.23
CA PRO A 111 0.20 -25.78 34.13
C PRO A 111 -0.33 -24.43 33.59
N PHE A 112 0.49 -23.39 33.43
CA PHE A 112 -0.01 -22.06 33.06
C PHE A 112 0.91 -21.21 32.17
N LYS A 113 1.61 -21.80 31.19
CA LYS A 113 2.05 -21.01 30.03
C LYS A 113 0.78 -20.64 29.25
N LYS A 114 0.51 -19.36 28.99
CA LYS A 114 -0.60 -18.96 28.11
C LYS A 114 -0.33 -19.68 26.79
N LYS A 115 -1.20 -20.61 26.39
CA LYS A 115 -1.01 -21.37 25.15
C LYS A 115 -0.77 -20.36 24.04
N GLU A 116 0.35 -20.50 23.36
CA GLU A 116 0.66 -19.66 22.20
C GLU A 116 -0.39 -19.99 21.13
N SER A 117 -1.01 -18.95 20.59
CA SER A 117 -2.01 -19.11 19.54
C SER A 117 -1.31 -19.51 18.24
N LEU A 118 -1.46 -20.76 17.80
CA LEU A 118 -0.79 -21.28 16.59
C LEU A 118 -1.21 -20.55 15.31
N HIS A 119 -2.44 -20.03 15.26
CA HIS A 119 -3.06 -19.47 14.06
C HIS A 119 -3.53 -18.02 14.22
N GLY A 120 -2.99 -17.30 15.21
CA GLY A 120 -3.33 -15.91 15.55
C GLY A 120 -4.21 -15.76 16.79
N ASP A 121 -4.13 -14.59 17.43
CA ASP A 121 -4.82 -14.21 18.68
C ASP A 121 -5.77 -13.02 18.48
N SER A 122 -6.34 -12.85 17.27
CA SER A 122 -7.28 -11.74 17.02
C SER A 122 -8.57 -11.91 17.82
N GLN A 123 -9.00 -10.85 18.49
CA GLN A 123 -10.22 -10.80 19.29
C GLN A 123 -10.81 -9.39 19.28
N TRP A 124 -12.06 -9.24 19.74
CA TRP A 124 -12.66 -7.92 19.91
C TRP A 124 -12.06 -7.18 21.11
N ALA A 125 -11.84 -5.88 20.95
CA ALA A 125 -11.30 -5.03 22.00
C ALA A 125 -12.16 -5.04 23.28
N SER A 126 -11.49 -5.17 24.42
CA SER A 126 -12.11 -4.98 25.73
C SER A 126 -12.20 -3.50 26.10
N GLU A 127 -12.98 -3.16 27.14
CA GLU A 127 -13.01 -1.79 27.69
C GLU A 127 -11.61 -1.29 28.09
N LYS A 128 -10.73 -2.19 28.56
CA LYS A 128 -9.35 -1.82 28.91
C LYS A 128 -8.57 -1.36 27.67
N ASP A 129 -8.75 -2.06 26.56
CA ASP A 129 -8.11 -1.73 25.29
C ASP A 129 -8.65 -0.41 24.73
N ILE A 130 -9.97 -0.21 24.78
CA ILE A 130 -10.66 1.03 24.37
C ILE A 130 -10.14 2.23 25.18
N ARG A 131 -9.95 2.09 26.49
CA ARG A 131 -9.36 3.14 27.34
C ARG A 131 -7.90 3.39 27.02
N LYS A 132 -7.11 2.32 26.81
CA LYS A 132 -5.69 2.43 26.43
C LYS A 132 -5.53 3.13 25.08
N ALA A 133 -6.47 2.91 24.15
CA ALA A 133 -6.53 3.59 22.85
C ALA A 133 -7.04 5.05 22.93
N GLY A 134 -7.36 5.57 24.12
CA GLY A 134 -7.75 6.97 24.31
C GLY A 134 -9.15 7.32 23.82
N LEU A 135 -10.03 6.35 23.58
CA LEU A 135 -11.36 6.57 22.98
C LEU A 135 -12.44 7.02 23.97
N ARG A 136 -12.10 7.40 25.20
CA ARG A 136 -13.05 7.88 26.21
C ARG A 136 -12.78 9.35 26.56
N SER A 137 -12.32 10.14 25.58
CA SER A 137 -12.14 11.57 25.79
C SER A 137 -13.48 12.31 25.93
N LYS A 138 -13.42 13.55 26.41
CA LYS A 138 -14.58 14.46 26.51
C LYS A 138 -14.79 15.30 25.25
N LYS A 139 -13.74 15.47 24.45
CA LYS A 139 -13.72 16.27 23.22
C LYS A 139 -12.97 15.51 22.13
N GLY A 140 -13.28 15.81 20.88
CA GLY A 140 -12.63 15.21 19.73
C GLY A 140 -13.62 14.61 18.74
N LEU A 141 -13.13 13.67 17.92
CA LEU A 141 -13.92 13.02 16.88
C LEU A 141 -14.77 11.89 17.47
N LEU A 142 -16.07 11.88 17.17
CA LEU A 142 -16.97 10.79 17.50
C LEU A 142 -16.78 9.65 16.50
N LEU A 143 -16.47 8.47 17.03
CA LEU A 143 -16.23 7.26 16.25
C LEU A 143 -17.34 6.22 16.38
N GLY A 144 -18.22 6.31 17.38
CA GLY A 144 -19.24 5.30 17.64
C GLY A 144 -19.70 5.30 19.09
N LYS A 145 -20.43 4.26 19.50
CA LYS A 145 -20.83 4.07 20.90
C LYS A 145 -20.92 2.61 21.31
N ASP A 146 -20.96 2.40 22.62
CA ASP A 146 -21.34 1.14 23.25
C ASP A 146 -22.27 1.42 24.44
N LYS A 147 -22.52 0.40 25.27
CA LYS A 147 -23.38 0.52 26.46
C LYS A 147 -22.83 1.48 27.52
N ARG A 148 -21.54 1.86 27.45
CA ARG A 148 -20.86 2.70 28.43
C ARG A 148 -20.74 4.15 27.98
N GLY A 149 -20.99 4.44 26.71
CA GLY A 149 -21.01 5.79 26.15
C GLY A 149 -20.37 5.86 24.77
N TYR A 150 -20.01 7.08 24.36
CA TYR A 150 -19.38 7.32 23.06
C TYR A 150 -17.91 6.88 23.03
N PHE A 151 -17.43 6.58 21.83
CA PHE A 151 -16.03 6.51 21.48
C PHE A 151 -15.61 7.87 20.92
N ILE A 152 -14.81 8.61 21.69
CA ILE A 152 -14.35 9.97 21.39
C ILE A 152 -12.84 9.97 21.34
N ALA A 153 -12.29 10.30 20.18
CA ALA A 153 -10.87 10.39 19.91
C ALA A 153 -10.37 11.83 19.97
N ASP A 154 -9.58 12.15 21.01
CA ASP A 154 -8.89 13.44 21.11
C ASP A 154 -7.66 13.48 20.20
N GLY A 155 -7.34 14.65 19.67
CA GLY A 155 -6.23 14.88 18.72
C GLY A 155 -6.68 15.19 17.30
N PHE A 156 -5.75 15.06 16.34
CA PHE A 156 -5.92 15.43 14.92
C PHE A 156 -5.64 14.28 13.94
N GLN A 157 -5.56 13.05 14.43
CA GLN A 157 -5.43 11.84 13.62
C GLN A 157 -6.58 11.71 12.63
N HIS A 158 -6.29 11.24 11.42
CA HIS A 158 -7.28 11.14 10.34
C HIS A 158 -8.22 9.95 10.51
N ALA A 159 -9.42 10.09 9.94
CA ALA A 159 -10.42 9.04 9.88
C ALA A 159 -10.80 8.75 8.43
N LEU A 160 -10.90 7.47 8.10
CA LEU A 160 -11.40 6.96 6.82
C LEU A 160 -12.60 6.06 7.10
N LEU A 161 -13.75 6.39 6.52
CA LEU A 161 -14.99 5.65 6.66
C LEU A 161 -15.37 5.01 5.33
N PHE A 162 -15.43 3.68 5.30
CA PHE A 162 -16.06 2.89 4.24
C PHE A 162 -17.54 2.75 4.53
N ALA A 163 -18.37 3.47 3.77
CA ALA A 163 -19.81 3.52 3.96
C ALA A 163 -20.56 3.51 2.62
N PRO A 164 -21.15 2.36 2.23
CA PRO A 164 -21.95 2.28 1.01
C PRO A 164 -23.13 3.25 1.01
N THR A 165 -23.67 3.56 -0.16
CA THR A 165 -24.85 4.42 -0.29
C THR A 165 -26.03 3.86 0.51
N GLY A 166 -26.74 4.74 1.23
CA GLY A 166 -27.88 4.36 2.07
C GLY A 166 -27.53 3.65 3.38
N SER A 167 -26.25 3.51 3.72
CA SER A 167 -25.78 2.85 4.96
C SER A 167 -25.95 3.68 6.25
N GLY A 168 -26.45 4.91 6.12
CA GLY A 168 -26.68 5.84 7.22
C GLY A 168 -25.44 6.66 7.62
N LYS A 169 -24.51 6.95 6.71
CA LYS A 169 -23.30 7.76 6.97
C LYS A 169 -23.60 9.16 7.54
N GLY A 170 -24.59 9.86 6.97
CA GLY A 170 -25.06 11.16 7.43
C GLY A 170 -25.58 11.12 8.87
N VAL A 171 -26.52 10.21 9.12
CA VAL A 171 -27.14 9.98 10.44
C VAL A 171 -26.13 9.51 11.49
N GLY A 172 -25.26 8.60 11.05
CA GLY A 172 -24.35 7.78 11.84
C GLY A 172 -23.13 8.51 12.38
N PHE A 173 -22.64 9.45 11.58
CA PHE A 173 -21.28 9.96 11.69
C PHE A 173 -21.15 11.43 11.33
N VAL A 174 -21.65 11.86 10.17
CA VAL A 174 -21.46 13.25 9.68
C VAL A 174 -22.14 14.25 10.61
N ILE A 175 -23.47 14.15 10.75
CA ILE A 175 -24.27 15.06 11.59
C ILE A 175 -23.83 15.00 13.06
N PRO A 176 -23.66 13.80 13.69
CA PRO A 176 -23.13 13.73 15.06
C PRO A 176 -21.81 14.47 15.24
N ASN A 177 -20.85 14.32 14.31
CA ASN A 177 -19.57 15.00 14.41
C ASN A 177 -19.70 16.51 14.22
N LEU A 178 -20.51 16.99 13.27
CA LEU A 178 -20.76 18.43 13.10
C LEU A 178 -21.48 19.07 14.29
N LEU A 179 -22.28 18.32 15.03
CA LEU A 179 -22.91 18.78 16.27
C LEU A 179 -22.02 18.64 17.51
N PHE A 180 -20.89 17.92 17.43
CA PHE A 180 -20.02 17.62 18.56
C PHE A 180 -18.65 18.29 18.49
N TRP A 181 -18.06 18.37 17.30
CA TRP A 181 -16.78 19.00 17.04
C TRP A 181 -16.83 20.50 17.31
N THR A 182 -15.91 21.01 18.12
CA THR A 182 -15.96 22.38 18.65
C THR A 182 -15.05 23.37 17.94
N ASP A 183 -14.12 22.90 17.13
CA ASP A 183 -13.15 23.72 16.41
C ASP A 183 -13.64 23.95 14.98
N SER A 184 -12.84 24.62 14.17
CA SER A 184 -13.19 24.96 12.79
C SER A 184 -13.42 23.72 11.93
N VAL A 185 -14.30 23.85 10.95
CA VAL A 185 -14.64 22.75 10.03
C VAL A 185 -14.89 23.26 8.61
N ILE A 186 -14.35 22.53 7.64
CA ILE A 186 -14.70 22.67 6.22
C ILE A 186 -15.49 21.42 5.86
N VAL A 187 -16.70 21.59 5.35
CA VAL A 187 -17.63 20.51 5.06
C VAL A 187 -17.86 20.44 3.56
N HIS A 188 -17.44 19.35 2.93
CA HIS A 188 -17.83 19.03 1.55
C HIS A 188 -19.27 18.50 1.59
N ASP A 189 -20.23 19.30 1.11
CA ASP A 189 -21.67 19.04 1.31
C ASP A 189 -22.44 19.14 -0.02
N ILE A 190 -22.55 18.01 -0.72
CA ILE A 190 -23.21 17.91 -2.04
C ILE A 190 -24.70 18.27 -1.98
N LYS A 191 -25.37 18.14 -0.84
CA LYS A 191 -26.83 18.37 -0.76
C LYS A 191 -27.20 19.52 0.14
N LEU A 192 -26.24 20.15 0.80
CA LEU A 192 -26.46 21.11 1.89
C LEU A 192 -27.30 20.55 3.04
N GLU A 193 -27.50 19.23 3.12
CA GLU A 193 -28.28 18.61 4.20
C GLU A 193 -27.54 18.74 5.54
N ASN A 194 -26.20 18.76 5.51
CA ASN A 194 -25.42 18.94 6.72
C ASN A 194 -25.51 20.40 7.20
N TYR A 195 -25.48 21.36 6.27
CA TYR A 195 -25.74 22.76 6.56
C TYR A 195 -27.12 22.98 7.22
N GLU A 196 -28.19 22.48 6.60
CA GLU A 196 -29.57 22.67 7.06
C GLU A 196 -29.77 22.18 8.50
N ILE A 197 -29.15 21.06 8.84
CA ILE A 197 -29.33 20.38 10.14
C ILE A 197 -28.41 20.95 11.23
N THR A 198 -27.20 21.38 10.88
CA THR A 198 -26.13 21.59 11.88
C THR A 198 -25.68 23.04 12.04
N SER A 199 -25.90 23.91 11.05
CA SER A 199 -25.42 25.31 11.05
C SER A 199 -25.86 26.11 12.28
N GLY A 200 -27.13 26.03 12.66
CA GLY A 200 -27.67 26.79 13.80
C GLY A 200 -27.01 26.44 15.14
N TRP A 201 -26.60 25.18 15.33
CA TRP A 201 -25.84 24.80 16.53
C TRP A 201 -24.41 25.30 16.50
N ARG A 202 -23.77 25.26 15.33
CA ARG A 202 -22.40 25.74 15.17
C ARG A 202 -22.31 27.24 15.40
N GLU A 203 -23.27 28.01 14.89
CA GLU A 203 -23.42 29.44 15.21
C GLU A 203 -23.63 29.66 16.72
N ARG A 204 -24.52 28.90 17.36
CA ARG A 204 -24.75 28.98 18.82
C ARG A 204 -23.50 28.65 19.65
N GLN A 205 -22.57 27.86 19.12
CA GLN A 205 -21.27 27.58 19.77
C GLN A 205 -20.28 28.75 19.64
N GLY A 206 -20.65 29.85 18.99
CA GLY A 206 -19.82 31.02 18.74
C GLY A 206 -18.88 30.83 17.55
N GLN A 207 -19.29 30.06 16.53
CA GLN A 207 -18.55 29.94 15.28
C GLN A 207 -19.14 30.84 14.21
N GLU A 208 -18.29 31.43 13.39
CA GLU A 208 -18.71 32.06 12.14
C GLU A 208 -19.12 30.96 11.14
N VAL A 209 -20.30 31.07 10.55
CA VAL A 209 -20.86 30.03 9.68
C VAL A 209 -21.10 30.57 8.27
N TYR A 210 -20.35 30.03 7.32
CA TYR A 210 -20.42 30.37 5.90
C TYR A 210 -20.91 29.20 5.07
N VAL A 211 -21.53 29.52 3.94
CA VAL A 211 -22.00 28.57 2.92
C VAL A 211 -21.55 29.08 1.57
N TRP A 212 -20.61 28.39 0.94
CA TRP A 212 -20.16 28.69 -0.43
C TRP A 212 -20.77 27.68 -1.40
N ASN A 213 -21.73 28.13 -2.20
CA ASN A 213 -22.46 27.34 -3.20
C ASN A 213 -22.47 28.10 -4.54
N PRO A 214 -21.37 28.03 -5.32
CA PRO A 214 -21.14 28.93 -6.45
C PRO A 214 -22.08 28.73 -7.65
N ALA A 215 -22.85 27.63 -7.70
CA ALA A 215 -23.83 27.37 -8.76
C ALA A 215 -25.29 27.43 -8.29
N GLN A 216 -25.57 28.02 -7.12
CA GLN A 216 -26.95 28.16 -6.65
C GLN A 216 -27.73 29.11 -7.59
N PRO A 217 -28.88 28.69 -8.18
CA PRO A 217 -29.57 29.46 -9.21
C PRO A 217 -30.07 30.85 -8.79
N ASP A 218 -30.40 31.03 -7.51
CA ASP A 218 -30.90 32.29 -6.95
C ASP A 218 -29.78 33.16 -6.36
N GLY A 219 -28.51 32.78 -6.53
CA GLY A 219 -27.35 33.50 -5.97
C GLY A 219 -27.21 33.41 -4.44
N ILE A 220 -27.89 32.49 -3.77
CA ILE A 220 -27.83 32.30 -2.32
C ILE A 220 -26.53 31.58 -1.95
N SER A 221 -25.48 32.36 -1.70
CA SER A 221 -24.13 31.87 -1.42
C SER A 221 -23.30 32.96 -0.74
N HIS A 222 -22.28 32.58 0.01
CA HIS A 222 -21.13 33.44 0.31
C HIS A 222 -20.13 33.39 -0.86
N CYS A 223 -19.11 34.22 -0.83
CA CYS A 223 -18.09 34.32 -1.87
C CYS A 223 -16.73 33.78 -1.40
N TYR A 224 -16.00 33.17 -2.34
CA TYR A 224 -14.61 32.76 -2.19
C TYR A 224 -13.83 33.09 -3.45
N ASN A 225 -12.86 34.00 -3.36
CA ASN A 225 -12.00 34.38 -4.47
C ASN A 225 -10.61 33.74 -4.32
N PRO A 226 -10.23 32.81 -5.22
CA PRO A 226 -8.92 32.16 -5.14
C PRO A 226 -7.72 33.11 -5.32
N LEU A 227 -7.91 34.26 -5.98
CA LEU A 227 -6.84 35.23 -6.27
C LEU A 227 -6.60 36.22 -5.10
N GLN A 228 -7.54 36.33 -4.16
CA GLN A 228 -7.40 37.24 -3.01
C GLN A 228 -6.25 36.83 -2.07
N TRP A 229 -5.86 35.56 -2.12
CA TRP A 229 -4.90 34.93 -1.21
C TRP A 229 -3.46 34.94 -1.72
N ILE A 230 -3.24 35.48 -2.93
CA ILE A 230 -1.92 35.53 -3.54
C ILE A 230 -1.01 36.43 -2.72
N SER A 231 0.22 35.95 -2.44
CA SER A 231 1.22 36.71 -1.72
C SER A 231 1.57 38.03 -2.41
N LYS A 232 1.84 39.08 -1.61
CA LYS A 232 2.37 40.36 -2.11
C LYS A 232 3.88 40.32 -2.37
N LYS A 233 4.58 39.26 -1.94
CA LYS A 233 6.03 39.12 -2.14
C LYS A 233 6.30 38.66 -3.58
N PRO A 234 7.14 39.34 -4.38
CA PRO A 234 7.31 39.06 -5.81
C PRO A 234 7.56 37.59 -6.17
N GLY A 235 8.53 36.92 -5.53
CA GLY A 235 8.80 35.50 -5.80
C GLY A 235 7.61 34.58 -5.49
N GLN A 236 7.09 34.66 -4.26
CA GLN A 236 5.95 33.85 -3.82
C GLN A 236 4.66 34.15 -4.60
N MET A 237 4.50 35.39 -5.09
CA MET A 237 3.35 35.81 -5.90
C MET A 237 3.26 34.97 -7.18
N VAL A 238 4.40 34.83 -7.89
CA VAL A 238 4.47 34.01 -9.10
C VAL A 238 4.18 32.55 -8.79
N ASP A 239 4.81 32.01 -7.74
CA ASP A 239 4.60 30.62 -7.32
C ASP A 239 3.12 30.34 -6.99
N ASP A 240 2.47 31.23 -6.25
CA ASP A 240 1.05 31.09 -5.87
C ASP A 240 0.15 31.09 -7.13
N VAL A 241 0.42 31.98 -8.10
CA VAL A 241 -0.33 32.05 -9.37
C VAL A 241 -0.08 30.82 -10.24
N GLN A 242 1.17 30.36 -10.34
CA GLN A 242 1.52 29.15 -11.11
C GLN A 242 0.86 27.90 -10.52
N LYS A 243 0.84 27.76 -9.19
CA LYS A 243 0.11 26.66 -8.54
C LYS A 243 -1.35 26.67 -8.93
N ILE A 244 -2.03 27.82 -8.81
CA ILE A 244 -3.44 27.95 -9.22
C ILE A 244 -3.61 27.59 -10.71
N ALA A 245 -2.71 28.07 -11.57
CA ALA A 245 -2.74 27.80 -13.00
C ALA A 245 -2.60 26.29 -13.31
N ASN A 246 -1.68 25.59 -12.63
CA ASN A 246 -1.48 24.15 -12.76
C ASN A 246 -2.70 23.33 -12.32
N LEU A 247 -3.53 23.84 -11.40
CA LEU A 247 -4.74 23.15 -10.96
C LEU A 247 -5.90 23.25 -11.96
N ILE A 248 -5.99 24.38 -12.64
CA ILE A 248 -7.09 24.66 -13.57
C ILE A 248 -6.72 24.18 -14.97
N MET A 249 -5.43 24.21 -15.31
CA MET A 249 -4.85 23.80 -16.57
C MET A 249 -3.65 22.87 -16.31
N PRO A 250 -3.87 21.59 -15.95
CA PRO A 250 -2.80 20.63 -15.69
C PRO A 250 -1.88 20.41 -16.91
N GLU A 251 -0.68 19.88 -16.69
CA GLU A 251 0.32 19.69 -17.76
C GLU A 251 -0.13 18.68 -18.81
N GLN A 252 -0.17 19.15 -20.06
CA GLN A 252 -0.43 18.34 -21.25
C GLN A 252 0.38 18.90 -22.44
N ASP A 253 -0.24 18.97 -23.61
CA ASP A 253 0.35 19.42 -24.85
C ASP A 253 0.89 20.87 -24.81
N PHE A 254 1.63 21.22 -25.86
CA PHE A 254 2.22 22.54 -26.05
C PHE A 254 1.20 23.68 -25.82
N TRP A 255 -0.01 23.54 -26.35
CA TRP A 255 -1.06 24.58 -26.27
C TRP A 255 -1.51 24.87 -24.84
N GLN A 256 -1.60 23.86 -23.98
CA GLN A 256 -1.96 24.07 -22.57
C GLN A 256 -0.86 24.77 -21.78
N ASN A 257 0.41 24.46 -22.07
CA ASN A 257 1.54 25.13 -21.42
C ASN A 257 1.61 26.62 -21.80
N GLU A 258 1.39 26.94 -23.07
CA GLU A 258 1.32 28.33 -23.54
C GLU A 258 0.12 29.08 -22.94
N ALA A 259 -1.06 28.45 -22.89
CA ALA A 259 -2.26 29.02 -22.26
C ALA A 259 -2.05 29.28 -20.76
N ARG A 260 -1.33 28.38 -20.08
CA ARG A 260 -0.97 28.56 -18.66
C ARG A 260 -0.03 29.74 -18.45
N SER A 261 1.01 29.86 -19.27
CA SER A 261 1.94 31.00 -19.23
C SER A 261 1.20 32.32 -19.43
N LEU A 262 0.31 32.39 -20.41
CA LEU A 262 -0.54 33.56 -20.65
C LEU A 262 -1.44 33.87 -19.44
N PHE A 263 -2.09 32.85 -18.85
CA PHE A 263 -2.90 33.03 -17.65
C PHE A 263 -2.11 33.61 -16.48
N VAL A 264 -0.89 33.11 -16.23
CA VAL A 264 0.00 33.66 -15.20
C VAL A 264 0.28 35.14 -15.49
N GLY A 265 0.56 35.48 -16.76
CA GLY A 265 0.80 36.86 -17.17
C GLY A 265 -0.38 37.78 -16.91
N VAL A 266 -1.57 37.36 -17.32
CA VAL A 266 -2.81 38.13 -17.16
C VAL A 266 -3.19 38.30 -15.69
N VAL A 267 -3.10 37.25 -14.86
CA VAL A 267 -3.39 37.36 -13.42
C VAL A 267 -2.45 38.33 -12.74
N LEU A 268 -1.14 38.24 -13.01
CA LEU A 268 -0.16 39.18 -12.44
C LEU A 268 -0.40 40.62 -12.92
N TYR A 269 -0.86 40.80 -14.17
CA TYR A 269 -1.33 42.10 -14.65
C TYR A 269 -2.53 42.62 -13.84
N LEU A 270 -3.56 41.80 -13.61
CA LEU A 270 -4.72 42.19 -12.79
C LEU A 270 -4.34 42.51 -11.34
N LEU A 271 -3.33 41.86 -10.78
CA LEU A 271 -2.80 42.18 -9.45
C LEU A 271 -2.13 43.56 -9.42
N ALA A 272 -1.46 43.96 -10.51
CA ALA A 272 -0.82 45.26 -10.64
C ALA A 272 -1.83 46.39 -10.96
N ALA A 273 -2.96 46.08 -11.59
CA ALA A 273 -4.00 47.03 -11.98
C ALA A 273 -4.99 47.32 -10.82
N PRO A 274 -4.90 48.48 -10.13
CA PRO A 274 -5.74 48.77 -8.97
C PRO A 274 -7.23 48.94 -9.32
N GLU A 275 -7.53 49.45 -10.51
CA GLU A 275 -8.88 49.69 -11.04
C GLU A 275 -9.59 48.41 -11.48
N LYS A 276 -8.84 47.33 -11.65
CA LYS A 276 -9.34 46.02 -12.07
C LYS A 276 -9.68 45.15 -10.87
N VAL A 277 -10.74 44.36 -11.04
CA VAL A 277 -11.11 43.32 -10.07
C VAL A 277 -10.18 42.13 -10.24
N LYS A 278 -9.62 41.66 -9.14
CA LYS A 278 -8.67 40.53 -9.13
C LYS A 278 -9.45 39.23 -8.99
N SER A 279 -10.18 38.84 -10.03
CA SER A 279 -10.97 37.60 -10.05
C SER A 279 -10.77 36.83 -11.34
N PHE A 280 -11.11 35.54 -11.31
CA PHE A 280 -11.14 34.70 -12.51
C PHE A 280 -12.09 35.21 -13.59
N GLY A 281 -13.24 35.76 -13.19
CA GLY A 281 -14.14 36.38 -14.15
C GLY A 281 -13.51 37.57 -14.87
N GLU A 282 -12.63 38.35 -14.22
CA GLU A 282 -11.94 39.46 -14.89
C GLU A 282 -10.86 38.96 -15.85
N VAL A 283 -10.22 37.82 -15.56
CA VAL A 283 -9.37 37.14 -16.54
C VAL A 283 -10.19 36.79 -17.77
N VAL A 284 -11.38 36.18 -17.60
CA VAL A 284 -12.27 35.83 -18.72
C VAL A 284 -12.71 37.06 -19.51
N ARG A 285 -13.13 38.14 -18.85
CA ARG A 285 -13.53 39.39 -19.54
C ARG A 285 -12.36 40.03 -20.30
N THR A 286 -11.15 39.96 -19.75
CA THR A 286 -9.95 40.45 -20.44
C THR A 286 -9.67 39.62 -21.69
N MET A 287 -9.72 38.29 -21.57
CA MET A 287 -9.43 37.36 -22.68
C MET A 287 -10.51 37.28 -23.75
N ARG A 288 -11.76 37.65 -23.44
CA ARG A 288 -12.90 37.68 -24.38
C ARG A 288 -13.27 39.09 -24.83
N SER A 289 -12.36 40.05 -24.67
CA SER A 289 -12.54 41.41 -25.19
C SER A 289 -12.43 41.44 -26.72
N ASP A 290 -13.03 42.45 -27.36
CA ASP A 290 -13.11 42.55 -28.83
C ASP A 290 -11.73 42.52 -29.52
N ASP A 291 -10.68 43.05 -28.86
CA ASP A 291 -9.29 42.96 -29.31
C ASP A 291 -8.33 42.69 -28.14
N VAL A 292 -8.18 41.40 -27.80
CA VAL A 292 -7.31 40.97 -26.71
C VAL A 292 -5.83 41.29 -26.96
N VAL A 293 -5.38 41.26 -28.22
CA VAL A 293 -3.98 41.51 -28.58
C VAL A 293 -3.64 42.98 -28.34
N TYR A 294 -4.47 43.88 -28.86
CA TYR A 294 -4.32 45.31 -28.63
C TYR A 294 -4.40 45.65 -27.13
N ASN A 295 -5.39 45.11 -26.41
CA ASN A 295 -5.57 45.39 -24.98
C ASN A 295 -4.36 44.96 -24.15
N LEU A 296 -3.77 43.80 -24.44
CA LEU A 296 -2.57 43.33 -23.75
C LEU A 296 -1.31 44.13 -24.15
N ALA A 297 -1.20 44.55 -25.42
CA ALA A 297 -0.11 45.44 -25.85
C ALA A 297 -0.17 46.80 -25.14
N VAL A 298 -1.36 47.41 -25.07
CA VAL A 298 -1.58 48.65 -24.31
C VAL A 298 -1.27 48.46 -22.83
N ALA A 299 -1.61 47.31 -22.24
CA ALA A 299 -1.26 47.01 -20.85
C ALA A 299 0.27 46.96 -20.64
N LEU A 300 1.04 46.40 -21.58
CA LEU A 300 2.50 46.42 -21.50
C LEU A 300 3.08 47.83 -21.67
N ASP A 301 2.56 48.62 -22.61
CA ASP A 301 3.05 49.98 -22.86
C ASP A 301 2.77 50.93 -21.69
N THR A 302 1.58 50.82 -21.09
CA THR A 302 1.13 51.71 -20.01
C THR A 302 1.64 51.28 -18.65
N MET A 303 1.70 49.96 -18.38
CA MET A 303 1.99 49.41 -17.06
C MET A 303 3.29 48.59 -17.00
N GLY A 304 4.07 48.48 -18.09
CA GLY A 304 5.29 47.67 -18.15
C GLY A 304 6.30 47.92 -17.01
N LYS A 305 6.40 49.17 -16.52
CA LYS A 305 7.30 49.55 -15.42
C LYS A 305 6.83 49.09 -14.04
N ILE A 306 5.52 48.87 -13.85
CA ILE A 306 4.91 48.45 -12.58
C ILE A 306 4.51 46.98 -12.58
N LEU A 307 4.44 46.35 -13.76
CA LEU A 307 4.18 44.93 -13.92
C LEU A 307 5.29 44.10 -13.30
N HIS A 308 4.91 42.95 -12.77
CA HIS A 308 5.89 41.94 -12.39
C HIS A 308 6.68 41.51 -13.66
N PRO A 309 8.02 41.34 -13.62
CA PRO A 309 8.79 40.97 -14.81
C PRO A 309 8.28 39.71 -15.52
N VAL A 310 7.85 38.69 -14.76
CA VAL A 310 7.22 37.48 -15.31
C VAL A 310 5.90 37.78 -16.04
N ALA A 311 5.12 38.76 -15.58
CA ALA A 311 3.91 39.18 -16.27
C ALA A 311 4.23 39.79 -17.63
N TYR A 312 5.21 40.70 -17.65
CA TYR A 312 5.71 41.31 -18.87
C TYR A 312 6.21 40.25 -19.86
N MET A 313 7.08 39.33 -19.39
CA MET A 313 7.65 38.27 -20.22
C MET A 313 6.57 37.37 -20.83
N ASN A 314 5.61 36.90 -20.03
CA ASN A 314 4.60 35.97 -20.52
C ASN A 314 3.62 36.63 -21.51
N ILE A 315 3.22 37.88 -21.25
CA ILE A 315 2.36 38.64 -22.16
C ILE A 315 3.13 38.99 -23.44
N ALA A 316 4.38 39.45 -23.34
CA ALA A 316 5.21 39.77 -24.51
C ALA A 316 5.47 38.54 -25.38
N ALA A 317 5.78 37.39 -24.77
CA ALA A 317 5.96 36.12 -25.48
C ALA A 317 4.68 35.72 -26.24
N PHE A 318 3.50 35.90 -25.64
CA PHE A 318 2.24 35.69 -26.34
C PHE A 318 2.05 36.66 -27.52
N LEU A 319 2.34 37.96 -27.34
CA LEU A 319 2.17 38.97 -28.38
C LEU A 319 3.09 38.75 -29.59
N GLN A 320 4.28 38.17 -29.38
CA GLN A 320 5.27 37.88 -30.42
C GLN A 320 4.93 36.65 -31.29
N LYS A 321 3.98 35.82 -30.88
CA LYS A 321 3.56 34.63 -31.64
C LYS A 321 2.82 34.99 -32.92
N ALA A 322 2.88 34.10 -33.91
CA ALA A 322 2.09 34.23 -35.14
C ALA A 322 0.58 34.14 -34.85
N ASP A 323 -0.25 34.80 -35.67
CA ASP A 323 -1.71 34.94 -35.43
C ASP A 323 -2.43 33.61 -35.20
N LYS A 324 -2.08 32.59 -35.98
CA LYS A 324 -2.67 31.25 -35.86
C LYS A 324 -2.33 30.60 -34.51
N GLU A 325 -1.09 30.77 -34.05
CA GLU A 325 -0.63 30.26 -32.76
C GLU A 325 -1.28 31.04 -31.60
N ARG A 326 -1.33 32.38 -31.68
CA ARG A 326 -2.03 33.21 -30.70
C ARG A 326 -3.49 32.79 -30.54
N SER A 327 -4.18 32.57 -31.66
CA SER A 327 -5.57 32.11 -31.67
C SER A 327 -5.74 30.75 -31.00
N GLY A 328 -4.81 29.82 -31.21
CA GLY A 328 -4.76 28.52 -30.53
C GLY A 328 -4.63 28.67 -29.01
N VAL A 329 -3.68 29.48 -28.55
CA VAL A 329 -3.46 29.75 -27.11
C VAL A 329 -4.69 30.37 -26.45
N VAL A 330 -5.30 31.39 -27.08
CA VAL A 330 -6.52 32.05 -26.56
C VAL A 330 -7.70 31.08 -26.49
N SER A 331 -7.87 30.23 -27.51
CA SER A 331 -8.92 29.21 -27.53
C SER A 331 -8.78 28.20 -26.37
N THR A 332 -7.57 27.70 -26.15
CA THR A 332 -7.25 26.76 -25.06
C THR A 332 -7.48 27.40 -23.69
N MET A 333 -7.04 28.65 -23.49
CA MET A 333 -7.25 29.39 -22.25
C MET A 333 -8.74 29.65 -21.99
N ASN A 334 -9.50 30.07 -23.00
CA ASN A 334 -10.94 30.33 -22.89
C ASN A 334 -11.76 29.07 -22.59
N SER A 335 -11.34 27.92 -23.14
CA SER A 335 -11.97 26.63 -22.86
C SER A 335 -11.72 26.20 -21.42
N SER A 336 -10.50 26.40 -20.92
CA SER A 336 -10.12 26.07 -19.53
C SER A 336 -10.82 26.95 -18.49
N LEU A 337 -11.16 28.19 -18.86
CA LEU A 337 -11.83 29.16 -17.99
C LEU A 337 -13.33 29.31 -18.25
N GLU A 338 -13.94 28.42 -19.05
CA GLU A 338 -15.35 28.51 -19.46
C GLU A 338 -16.30 28.62 -18.26
N LEU A 339 -15.94 27.98 -17.14
CA LEU A 339 -16.73 27.99 -15.91
C LEU A 339 -17.06 29.40 -15.41
N TRP A 340 -16.11 30.34 -15.51
CA TRP A 340 -16.26 31.72 -15.04
C TRP A 340 -16.93 32.65 -16.06
N ALA A 341 -17.31 32.13 -17.23
CA ALA A 341 -18.23 32.84 -18.11
C ALA A 341 -19.66 32.86 -17.56
N ASN A 342 -19.98 31.98 -16.61
CA ASN A 342 -21.27 31.98 -15.92
C ASN A 342 -21.30 33.08 -14.83
N PRO A 343 -22.23 34.06 -14.92
CA PRO A 343 -22.31 35.17 -13.96
C PRO A 343 -22.49 34.73 -12.49
N LEU A 344 -23.14 33.59 -12.23
CA LEU A 344 -23.32 33.08 -10.86
C LEU A 344 -21.98 32.68 -10.24
N ILE A 345 -21.14 31.97 -11.01
CA ILE A 345 -19.85 31.49 -10.54
C ILE A 345 -18.86 32.64 -10.42
N ASP A 346 -18.85 33.51 -11.42
CA ASP A 346 -18.07 34.75 -11.40
C ASP A 346 -18.37 35.57 -10.14
N THR A 347 -19.65 35.83 -9.85
CA THR A 347 -20.08 36.54 -8.65
C THR A 347 -19.60 35.84 -7.37
N ALA A 348 -19.85 34.54 -7.25
CA ALA A 348 -19.46 33.74 -6.09
C ALA A 348 -17.93 33.58 -5.93
N THR A 349 -17.14 34.00 -6.92
CA THR A 349 -15.67 33.96 -6.92
C THR A 349 -15.01 35.32 -7.11
N ALA A 350 -15.77 36.41 -7.08
CA ALA A 350 -15.27 37.77 -7.25
C ALA A 350 -14.64 38.36 -5.98
N SER A 351 -15.12 37.93 -4.81
CA SER A 351 -14.65 38.37 -3.49
C SER A 351 -14.58 37.20 -2.50
N SER A 352 -14.06 37.41 -1.29
CA SER A 352 -14.09 36.40 -0.22
C SER A 352 -14.77 36.96 1.03
N ASP A 353 -15.75 36.23 1.55
CA ASP A 353 -16.46 36.59 2.79
C ASP A 353 -15.78 36.04 4.05
N PHE A 354 -14.86 35.09 3.89
CA PHE A 354 -14.13 34.45 4.97
C PHE A 354 -12.64 34.34 4.67
N ASN A 355 -11.83 34.21 5.72
CA ASN A 355 -10.40 34.06 5.63
C ASN A 355 -9.91 32.71 6.17
N ILE A 356 -9.37 31.88 5.29
CA ILE A 356 -8.89 30.53 5.64
C ILE A 356 -7.72 30.59 6.65
N LEU A 357 -6.86 31.62 6.57
CA LEU A 357 -5.72 31.79 7.49
C LEU A 357 -6.18 32.02 8.94
N ASP A 358 -7.40 32.52 9.13
CA ASP A 358 -7.93 32.79 10.46
C ASP A 358 -8.62 31.57 11.09
N PHE A 359 -8.78 30.46 10.37
CA PHE A 359 -9.53 29.28 10.86
C PHE A 359 -8.88 28.58 12.06
N LYS A 360 -7.60 28.85 12.34
CA LYS A 360 -6.94 28.35 13.56
C LYS A 360 -6.96 29.35 14.71
N LYS A 361 -7.25 30.62 14.42
CA LYS A 361 -7.35 31.72 15.39
C LYS A 361 -8.78 31.91 15.88
N GLU A 362 -9.72 31.82 14.95
CA GLU A 362 -11.15 31.98 15.15
C GLU A 362 -11.86 30.70 14.69
N LYS A 363 -12.96 30.36 15.38
CA LYS A 363 -13.71 29.15 15.05
C LYS A 363 -14.64 29.44 13.88
N THR A 364 -14.37 28.78 12.77
CA THR A 364 -15.09 29.02 11.52
C THR A 364 -15.59 27.73 10.91
N THR A 365 -16.82 27.75 10.43
CA THR A 365 -17.45 26.66 9.68
C THR A 365 -17.72 27.12 8.26
N VAL A 366 -17.23 26.37 7.27
CA VAL A 366 -17.59 26.59 5.86
C VAL A 366 -18.24 25.33 5.31
N TYR A 367 -19.48 25.45 4.87
CA TYR A 367 -20.16 24.44 4.07
C TYR A 367 -19.92 24.73 2.59
N VAL A 368 -19.37 23.75 1.88
CA VAL A 368 -19.11 23.82 0.44
C VAL A 368 -20.25 23.09 -0.27
N GLY A 369 -21.19 23.86 -0.80
CA GLY A 369 -22.39 23.38 -1.48
C GLY A 369 -22.13 23.09 -2.95
N LEU A 370 -22.55 21.91 -3.40
CA LEU A 370 -22.38 21.45 -4.78
C LEU A 370 -23.61 20.69 -5.25
N THR A 371 -24.43 21.26 -6.13
CA THR A 371 -25.56 20.49 -6.64
C THR A 371 -25.09 19.27 -7.45
N PRO A 372 -25.75 18.10 -7.36
CA PRO A 372 -25.31 16.88 -8.03
C PRO A 372 -25.07 17.02 -9.54
N ASP A 373 -25.86 17.84 -10.22
CA ASP A 373 -25.76 18.18 -11.65
C ASP A 373 -24.49 18.98 -11.99
N ASN A 374 -23.91 19.69 -11.03
CA ASN A 374 -22.73 20.52 -11.22
C ASN A 374 -21.44 19.91 -10.68
N LEU A 375 -21.46 18.70 -10.10
CA LEU A 375 -20.29 18.07 -9.48
C LEU A 375 -19.09 17.99 -10.43
N THR A 376 -19.28 17.41 -11.63
CA THR A 376 -18.19 17.27 -12.61
C THR A 376 -17.72 18.62 -13.14
N ARG A 377 -18.65 19.56 -13.35
CA ARG A 377 -18.39 20.88 -13.92
C ARG A 377 -17.62 21.78 -12.95
N LEU A 378 -17.99 21.78 -11.67
CA LEU A 378 -17.37 22.60 -10.63
C LEU A 378 -16.13 21.96 -10.00
N ARG A 379 -15.83 20.71 -10.32
CA ARG A 379 -14.69 19.97 -9.76
C ARG A 379 -13.37 20.77 -9.82
N PRO A 380 -12.95 21.41 -10.93
CA PRO A 380 -11.71 22.19 -10.94
C PRO A 380 -11.70 23.34 -9.91
N LEU A 381 -12.82 24.06 -9.79
CA LEU A 381 -12.97 25.14 -8.80
C LEU A 381 -12.90 24.60 -7.36
N MET A 382 -13.49 23.44 -7.11
CA MET A 382 -13.40 22.78 -5.79
C MET A 382 -11.99 22.32 -5.48
N GLN A 383 -11.27 21.77 -6.46
CA GLN A 383 -9.88 21.37 -6.29
C GLN A 383 -9.01 22.57 -5.91
N VAL A 384 -9.18 23.71 -6.58
CA VAL A 384 -8.48 24.96 -6.22
C VAL A 384 -8.76 25.34 -4.76
N PHE A 385 -10.03 25.37 -4.34
CA PHE A 385 -10.40 25.71 -2.97
C PHE A 385 -9.75 24.78 -1.94
N TYR A 386 -9.93 23.47 -2.08
CA TYR A 386 -9.43 22.51 -1.09
C TYR A 386 -7.90 22.45 -1.05
N GLN A 387 -7.23 22.54 -2.19
CA GLN A 387 -5.77 22.53 -2.23
C GLN A 387 -5.19 23.80 -1.60
N GLN A 388 -5.70 24.98 -2.00
CA GLN A 388 -5.29 26.25 -1.38
C GLN A 388 -5.59 26.24 0.13
N ALA A 389 -6.75 25.74 0.54
CA ALA A 389 -7.09 25.64 1.96
C ALA A 389 -6.07 24.78 2.72
N THR A 390 -5.72 23.61 2.19
CA THR A 390 -4.70 22.76 2.82
C THR A 390 -3.32 23.39 2.82
N GLU A 391 -2.91 24.07 1.75
CA GLU A 391 -1.63 24.76 1.67
C GLU A 391 -1.53 25.87 2.72
N PHE A 392 -2.52 26.75 2.80
CA PHE A 392 -2.52 27.86 3.76
C PHE A 392 -2.55 27.38 5.20
N LEU A 393 -3.37 26.37 5.49
CA LEU A 393 -3.44 25.77 6.82
C LEU A 393 -2.15 25.00 7.17
N CYS A 394 -1.32 24.62 6.21
CA CYS A 394 -0.06 23.89 6.47
C CYS A 394 1.21 24.73 6.23
N ARG A 395 1.09 26.03 5.95
CA ARG A 395 2.23 26.91 5.66
C ARG A 395 3.12 27.18 6.88
N LYS A 396 2.55 27.18 8.08
CA LYS A 396 3.27 27.31 9.35
C LYS A 396 2.70 26.38 10.42
N LEU A 397 3.57 25.90 11.31
CA LEU A 397 3.13 25.15 12.48
C LEU A 397 2.26 26.06 13.37
N PRO A 398 1.19 25.53 13.98
CA PRO A 398 0.33 26.30 14.87
C PRO A 398 1.11 26.89 16.04
N SER A 399 1.00 28.20 16.19
CA SER A 399 1.55 28.98 17.30
C SER A 399 0.52 29.16 18.43
N ASP A 400 0.91 29.79 19.54
CA ASP A 400 0.02 29.99 20.70
C ASP A 400 -1.20 30.87 20.38
N ASP A 401 -1.09 31.76 19.39
CA ASP A 401 -2.20 32.57 18.84
C ASP A 401 -3.16 31.77 17.94
N GLU A 402 -2.84 30.51 17.63
CA GLU A 402 -3.63 29.59 16.80
C GLU A 402 -4.10 28.37 17.63
N PRO A 403 -5.00 28.58 18.61
CA PRO A 403 -5.38 27.53 19.56
C PRO A 403 -6.25 26.42 18.95
N TYR A 404 -6.90 26.68 17.80
CA TYR A 404 -7.86 25.77 17.19
C TYR A 404 -7.24 24.94 16.06
N GLY A 405 -7.83 23.79 15.79
CA GLY A 405 -7.53 23.04 14.57
C GLY A 405 -8.68 23.06 13.56
N VAL A 406 -8.44 22.45 12.40
CA VAL A 406 -9.41 22.43 11.29
C VAL A 406 -9.74 20.99 10.92
N LEU A 407 -11.03 20.66 10.93
CA LEU A 407 -11.55 19.39 10.43
C LEU A 407 -12.03 19.56 8.98
N PHE A 408 -11.45 18.80 8.05
CA PHE A 408 -12.01 18.61 6.72
C PHE A 408 -12.95 17.41 6.76
N LEU A 409 -14.25 17.66 6.78
CA LEU A 409 -15.27 16.63 6.67
C LEU A 409 -15.64 16.47 5.21
N MET A 410 -15.08 15.44 4.58
CA MET A 410 -15.18 15.20 3.14
C MET A 410 -16.23 14.14 2.87
N ASP A 411 -17.50 14.54 2.81
CA ASP A 411 -18.58 13.63 2.45
C ASP A 411 -18.50 13.31 0.95
N GLU A 412 -18.39 12.03 0.60
CA GLU A 412 -18.12 11.59 -0.78
C GLU A 412 -16.82 12.19 -1.36
N PHE A 413 -15.73 12.07 -0.60
CA PHE A 413 -14.37 12.50 -0.99
C PHE A 413 -13.98 12.16 -2.46
N PRO A 414 -14.30 10.97 -3.01
CA PRO A 414 -13.97 10.63 -4.40
C PRO A 414 -14.55 11.57 -5.46
N THR A 415 -15.60 12.34 -5.15
CA THR A 415 -16.20 13.30 -6.09
C THR A 415 -15.26 14.43 -6.52
N LEU A 416 -14.22 14.71 -5.73
CA LEU A 416 -13.20 15.72 -6.03
C LEU A 416 -12.15 15.23 -7.04
N GLY A 417 -12.16 13.95 -7.42
CA GLY A 417 -11.10 13.36 -8.24
C GLY A 417 -9.77 13.28 -7.50
N LYS A 418 -8.68 13.16 -8.26
CA LYS A 418 -7.33 13.00 -7.69
C LYS A 418 -6.84 14.33 -7.09
N MET A 419 -6.69 14.34 -5.77
CA MET A 419 -6.11 15.45 -5.00
C MET A 419 -4.69 15.08 -4.53
N GLU A 420 -3.67 15.47 -5.29
CA GLU A 420 -2.29 15.04 -5.06
C GLU A 420 -1.73 15.52 -3.71
N GLN A 421 -2.10 16.73 -3.29
CA GLN A 421 -1.73 17.36 -2.03
C GLN A 421 -2.39 16.66 -0.85
N PHE A 422 -3.56 16.04 -1.04
CA PHE A 422 -4.18 15.22 0.01
C PHE A 422 -3.45 13.88 0.14
N GLN A 423 -3.11 13.24 -0.98
CA GLN A 423 -2.38 11.96 -0.97
C GLN A 423 -0.98 12.09 -0.37
N THR A 424 -0.26 13.16 -0.71
CA THR A 424 1.09 13.45 -0.19
C THR A 424 1.04 14.09 1.20
N GLY A 425 0.06 14.97 1.45
CA GLY A 425 -0.03 15.77 2.66
C GLY A 425 -0.63 15.08 3.88
N ILE A 426 -1.38 14.00 3.69
CA ILE A 426 -2.00 13.25 4.79
C ILE A 426 -0.98 12.76 5.84
N ALA A 427 0.29 12.56 5.47
CA ALA A 427 1.33 12.17 6.42
C ALA A 427 1.71 13.29 7.41
N TYR A 428 1.60 14.57 7.02
CA TYR A 428 2.05 15.70 7.85
C TYR A 428 0.93 16.62 8.34
N PHE A 429 -0.27 16.61 7.74
CA PHE A 429 -1.41 17.46 8.13
C PHE A 429 -1.73 17.44 9.63
N ARG A 430 -1.61 16.26 10.27
CA ARG A 430 -1.79 16.11 11.71
C ARG A 430 -0.89 17.06 12.51
N GLY A 431 0.37 17.24 12.11
CA GLY A 431 1.32 18.15 12.78
C GLY A 431 0.87 19.62 12.73
N TYR A 432 0.11 19.97 11.69
CA TYR A 432 -0.47 21.30 11.51
C TYR A 432 -1.85 21.47 12.16
N ARG A 433 -2.32 20.51 12.98
CA ARG A 433 -3.70 20.49 13.52
C ARG A 433 -4.79 20.51 12.43
N VAL A 434 -4.46 19.99 11.25
CA VAL A 434 -5.42 19.72 10.18
C VAL A 434 -5.80 18.26 10.25
N ARG A 435 -7.11 17.97 10.36
CA ARG A 435 -7.64 16.60 10.41
C ARG A 435 -8.49 16.35 9.18
N LEU A 436 -8.17 15.29 8.43
CA LEU A 436 -9.06 14.75 7.42
C LEU A 436 -10.03 13.73 8.02
N PHE A 437 -11.30 13.87 7.67
CA PHE A 437 -12.30 12.83 7.79
C PHE A 437 -12.85 12.53 6.39
N LEU A 438 -12.35 11.43 5.82
CA LEU A 438 -12.64 10.99 4.46
C LEU A 438 -13.74 9.93 4.48
N ILE A 439 -14.78 10.14 3.67
CA ILE A 439 -15.88 9.19 3.50
C ILE A 439 -15.85 8.67 2.07
N VAL A 440 -15.73 7.36 1.93
CA VAL A 440 -15.68 6.63 0.64
C VAL A 440 -16.75 5.54 0.63
N GLN A 441 -17.30 5.21 -0.54
CA GLN A 441 -18.34 4.19 -0.63
C GLN A 441 -17.74 2.79 -0.47
N ASP A 442 -16.65 2.53 -1.18
CA ASP A 442 -15.90 1.28 -1.17
C ASP A 442 -14.42 1.52 -1.53
N THR A 443 -13.63 0.44 -1.50
CA THR A 443 -12.21 0.47 -1.82
C THR A 443 -11.93 0.66 -3.31
N GLU A 444 -12.80 0.15 -4.18
CA GLU A 444 -12.61 0.20 -5.64
C GLU A 444 -12.70 1.63 -6.16
N GLN A 445 -13.64 2.42 -5.63
CA GLN A 445 -13.79 3.84 -5.96
C GLN A 445 -12.53 4.64 -5.61
N LEU A 446 -11.93 4.38 -4.44
CA LEU A 446 -10.70 5.05 -4.03
C LEU A 446 -9.50 4.59 -4.86
N LYS A 447 -9.41 3.28 -5.13
CA LYS A 447 -8.37 2.67 -5.99
C LYS A 447 -8.47 3.17 -7.43
N GLY A 448 -9.66 3.40 -7.97
CA GLY A 448 -9.85 3.90 -9.33
C GLY A 448 -9.35 5.32 -9.55
N ILE A 449 -9.32 6.15 -8.50
CA ILE A 449 -8.86 7.56 -8.58
C ILE A 449 -7.37 7.69 -8.25
N TYR A 450 -6.91 6.95 -7.23
CA TYR A 450 -5.58 7.12 -6.64
C TYR A 450 -4.65 5.94 -6.88
N GLU A 451 -5.09 4.96 -7.68
CA GLU A 451 -4.41 3.69 -7.89
C GLU A 451 -4.19 2.93 -6.57
N GLU A 452 -3.51 1.79 -6.63
CA GLU A 452 -3.27 0.97 -5.45
C GLU A 452 -2.32 1.65 -4.46
N ALA A 453 -1.28 2.33 -4.95
CA ALA A 453 -0.31 3.03 -4.12
C ALA A 453 -0.96 4.18 -3.32
N GLY A 454 -1.79 5.00 -3.98
CA GLY A 454 -2.46 6.13 -3.31
C GLY A 454 -3.56 5.68 -2.35
N MET A 455 -4.36 4.66 -2.71
CA MET A 455 -5.31 4.04 -1.77
C MET A 455 -4.61 3.54 -0.50
N ASN A 456 -3.46 2.86 -0.65
CA ASN A 456 -2.67 2.38 0.48
C ASN A 456 -2.12 3.53 1.34
N SER A 457 -1.77 4.68 0.74
CA SER A 457 -1.38 5.89 1.49
C SER A 457 -2.51 6.41 2.38
N PHE A 458 -3.75 6.47 1.88
CA PHE A 458 -4.89 6.88 2.70
C PHE A 458 -5.19 5.88 3.82
N LEU A 459 -5.11 4.59 3.53
CA LEU A 459 -5.33 3.52 4.51
C LEU A 459 -4.26 3.52 5.62
N SER A 460 -2.99 3.73 5.29
CA SER A 460 -1.89 3.70 6.27
C SER A 460 -1.84 4.95 7.15
N ASN A 461 -2.14 6.13 6.58
CA ASN A 461 -2.11 7.39 7.32
C ASN A 461 -3.44 7.69 8.06
N SER A 462 -4.50 6.93 7.80
CA SER A 462 -5.76 7.02 8.55
C SER A 462 -5.70 6.14 9.80
N THR A 463 -5.46 6.77 10.95
CA THR A 463 -5.43 6.06 12.25
C THR A 463 -6.76 5.38 12.56
N TYR A 464 -7.88 6.04 12.25
CA TYR A 464 -9.22 5.48 12.46
C TYR A 464 -9.79 4.99 11.13
N ARG A 465 -9.81 3.67 10.94
CA ARG A 465 -10.46 3.05 9.78
C ARG A 465 -11.78 2.47 10.23
N ILE A 466 -12.87 3.10 9.82
CA ILE A 466 -14.23 2.68 10.17
C ILE A 466 -14.85 2.03 8.94
N THR A 467 -15.55 0.93 9.15
CA THR A 467 -16.31 0.27 8.09
C THR A 467 -17.71 -0.08 8.57
N PHE A 468 -18.67 0.22 7.72
CA PHE A 468 -20.04 -0.27 7.86
C PHE A 468 -20.15 -1.66 7.22
N ALA A 469 -21.37 -2.18 7.07
CA ALA A 469 -21.59 -3.37 6.26
C ALA A 469 -21.07 -3.12 4.84
N ALA A 470 -20.10 -3.93 4.40
CA ALA A 470 -19.53 -3.82 3.07
C ALA A 470 -20.55 -4.28 2.01
N ASN A 471 -20.57 -3.62 0.86
CA ASN A 471 -21.42 -3.96 -0.28
C ASN A 471 -20.70 -4.85 -1.31
N ASN A 472 -19.37 -4.83 -1.36
CA ASN A 472 -18.57 -5.62 -2.30
C ASN A 472 -17.64 -6.62 -1.58
N ILE A 473 -17.17 -7.62 -2.33
CA ILE A 473 -16.35 -8.72 -1.81
C ILE A 473 -14.90 -8.26 -1.57
N GLU A 474 -14.36 -7.37 -2.40
CA GLU A 474 -12.97 -6.88 -2.26
C GLU A 474 -12.77 -6.12 -0.95
N THR A 475 -13.65 -5.15 -0.65
CA THR A 475 -13.63 -4.43 0.64
C THR A 475 -13.86 -5.41 1.79
N ALA A 476 -14.79 -6.37 1.68
CA ALA A 476 -15.01 -7.36 2.73
C ALA A 476 -13.78 -8.24 3.01
N ASN A 477 -13.07 -8.66 1.96
CA ASN A 477 -11.82 -9.42 2.06
C ASN A 477 -10.72 -8.58 2.72
N LEU A 478 -10.55 -7.32 2.30
CA LEU A 478 -9.60 -6.41 2.90
C LEU A 478 -9.88 -6.22 4.40
N ILE A 479 -11.13 -5.96 4.78
CA ILE A 479 -11.52 -5.79 6.19
C ILE A 479 -11.28 -7.07 6.99
N SER A 480 -11.64 -8.24 6.45
CA SER A 480 -11.39 -9.53 7.11
C SER A 480 -9.89 -9.78 7.35
N GLN A 481 -9.04 -9.45 6.36
CA GLN A 481 -7.59 -9.52 6.48
C GLN A 481 -7.03 -8.53 7.51
N LEU A 482 -7.52 -7.28 7.54
CA LEU A 482 -7.09 -6.25 8.50
C LEU A 482 -7.49 -6.59 9.94
N ILE A 483 -8.64 -7.25 10.13
CA ILE A 483 -9.10 -7.75 11.43
C ILE A 483 -8.23 -8.92 11.91
N GLY A 484 -7.83 -9.80 10.99
CA GLY A 484 -6.95 -10.92 11.26
C GLY A 484 -7.66 -12.19 11.75
N ASN A 485 -6.84 -13.20 12.06
CA ASN A 485 -7.29 -14.55 12.38
C ASN A 485 -7.15 -14.88 13.87
N LYS A 486 -7.98 -15.81 14.33
CA LYS A 486 -7.97 -16.39 15.65
C LYS A 486 -7.81 -17.91 15.59
N THR A 487 -7.19 -18.45 16.62
CA THR A 487 -7.07 -19.91 16.82
C THR A 487 -8.35 -20.44 17.46
N VAL A 488 -8.99 -21.43 16.83
CA VAL A 488 -10.21 -22.08 17.34
C VAL A 488 -9.94 -23.57 17.55
N GLN A 489 -10.38 -24.10 18.68
CA GLN A 489 -10.35 -25.54 18.94
C GLN A 489 -11.56 -26.20 18.28
N GLN A 490 -11.29 -27.17 17.43
CA GLN A 490 -12.27 -28.04 16.80
C GLN A 490 -12.27 -29.38 17.52
N GLU A 491 -13.38 -29.68 18.18
CA GLU A 491 -13.61 -30.95 18.85
C GLU A 491 -14.34 -31.90 17.88
N SER A 492 -13.69 -33.01 17.54
CA SER A 492 -14.32 -34.10 16.81
C SER A 492 -14.69 -35.22 17.79
N LEU A 493 -15.99 -35.48 17.88
CA LEU A 493 -16.57 -36.52 18.72
C LEU A 493 -16.97 -37.72 17.83
N ASN A 494 -16.26 -38.83 17.98
CA ASN A 494 -16.72 -40.09 17.42
C ASN A 494 -17.76 -40.71 18.36
N LYS A 495 -19.03 -40.73 17.93
CA LYS A 495 -20.08 -41.49 18.62
C LYS A 495 -20.05 -42.95 18.16
N PRO A 496 -19.99 -43.94 19.07
CA PRO A 496 -20.03 -45.34 18.70
C PRO A 496 -21.36 -45.68 18.02
N LYS A 497 -21.32 -46.55 17.01
CA LYS A 497 -22.53 -47.17 16.46
C LYS A 497 -23.15 -48.10 17.51
N PHE A 498 -24.47 -48.23 17.44
CA PHE A 498 -25.34 -48.95 18.38
C PHE A 498 -24.74 -50.27 18.90
N LEU A 499 -24.80 -50.47 20.23
CA LEU A 499 -24.38 -51.66 21.01
C LEU A 499 -22.89 -51.85 21.38
N ASP A 500 -22.04 -50.81 21.31
CA ASP A 500 -20.68 -50.88 21.87
C ASP A 500 -20.64 -50.35 23.33
N LEU A 501 -20.44 -51.26 24.30
CA LEU A 501 -20.36 -50.98 25.74
C LEU A 501 -18.93 -50.67 26.22
N ASN A 502 -17.96 -50.51 25.32
CA ASN A 502 -16.57 -50.24 25.69
C ASN A 502 -16.33 -48.75 26.01
N PRO A 503 -15.95 -48.36 27.26
CA PRO A 503 -15.66 -46.97 27.60
C PRO A 503 -14.50 -46.37 26.81
N ALA A 504 -13.62 -47.21 26.26
CA ALA A 504 -12.45 -46.81 25.49
C ALA A 504 -12.75 -46.44 24.02
N SER A 505 -13.96 -46.69 23.49
CA SER A 505 -14.31 -46.35 22.10
C SER A 505 -14.74 -44.89 21.89
N ARG A 506 -14.76 -44.08 22.96
CA ARG A 506 -15.01 -42.65 22.91
C ARG A 506 -13.70 -41.89 22.75
N SER A 507 -13.28 -41.62 21.52
CA SER A 507 -12.15 -40.72 21.25
C SER A 507 -12.64 -39.30 21.02
N LEU A 508 -12.10 -38.35 21.79
CA LEU A 508 -12.24 -36.91 21.59
C LEU A 508 -10.96 -36.43 20.91
N HIS A 509 -11.06 -36.02 19.66
CA HIS A 509 -9.93 -35.43 18.95
C HIS A 509 -10.08 -33.91 18.96
N ILE A 510 -9.18 -33.21 19.66
CA ILE A 510 -9.14 -31.75 19.70
C ILE A 510 -8.03 -31.29 18.76
N SER A 511 -8.39 -30.61 17.67
CA SER A 511 -7.45 -29.99 16.74
C SER A 511 -7.60 -28.47 16.77
N GLU A 512 -6.50 -27.74 16.73
CA GLU A 512 -6.53 -26.28 16.59
C GLU A 512 -6.57 -25.91 15.11
N THR A 513 -7.43 -24.97 14.74
CA THR A 513 -7.58 -24.50 13.35
C THR A 513 -7.62 -22.98 13.28
N GLN A 514 -7.22 -22.44 12.13
CA GLN A 514 -7.28 -21.02 11.84
C GLN A 514 -8.70 -20.61 11.42
N ARG A 515 -9.23 -19.54 12.03
CA ARG A 515 -10.47 -18.91 11.59
C ARG A 515 -10.33 -17.40 11.61
N ALA A 516 -10.78 -16.70 10.57
CA ALA A 516 -10.91 -15.25 10.63
C ALA A 516 -11.80 -14.83 11.80
N LEU A 517 -11.46 -13.75 12.51
CA LEU A 517 -12.34 -13.24 13.58
C LEU A 517 -13.72 -12.86 13.01
N LEU A 518 -13.72 -12.37 11.77
CA LEU A 518 -14.92 -12.15 10.97
C LEU A 518 -14.65 -12.58 9.51
N LEU A 519 -15.42 -13.53 8.99
CA LEU A 519 -15.33 -13.96 7.59
C LEU A 519 -15.80 -12.84 6.64
N PRO A 520 -15.33 -12.77 5.38
CA PRO A 520 -15.78 -11.75 4.42
C PRO A 520 -17.32 -11.69 4.28
N GLN A 521 -17.99 -12.85 4.22
CA GLN A 521 -19.45 -12.94 4.21
C GLN A 521 -20.11 -12.38 5.49
N GLU A 522 -19.46 -12.52 6.65
CA GLU A 522 -19.93 -11.96 7.92
C GLU A 522 -19.71 -10.43 7.96
N VAL A 523 -18.73 -9.89 7.21
CA VAL A 523 -18.53 -8.42 7.04
C VAL A 523 -19.69 -7.84 6.24
N ILE A 524 -20.08 -8.51 5.16
CA ILE A 524 -21.19 -8.09 4.29
C ILE A 524 -22.53 -8.16 5.06
N MET A 525 -22.71 -9.21 5.88
CA MET A 525 -23.92 -9.41 6.69
C MET A 525 -23.91 -8.63 8.02
N LEU A 526 -23.00 -7.67 8.20
CA LEU A 526 -22.94 -6.88 9.42
C LEU A 526 -24.29 -6.13 9.61
N PRO A 527 -24.90 -6.17 10.82
CA PRO A 527 -26.15 -5.46 11.06
C PRO A 527 -26.05 -3.96 10.75
N ARG A 528 -27.13 -3.35 10.26
CA ARG A 528 -27.13 -1.93 9.85
C ARG A 528 -26.73 -0.97 10.97
N ASP A 529 -27.00 -1.30 12.22
CA ASP A 529 -26.65 -0.47 13.38
C ASP A 529 -25.24 -0.75 13.92
N ASP A 530 -24.57 -1.78 13.40
CA ASP A 530 -23.22 -2.16 13.80
C ASP A 530 -22.20 -1.54 12.83
N GLN A 531 -20.98 -1.39 13.35
CA GLN A 531 -19.81 -0.96 12.60
C GLN A 531 -18.56 -1.57 13.21
N ILE A 532 -17.48 -1.57 12.44
CA ILE A 532 -16.16 -2.02 12.90
C ILE A 532 -15.22 -0.83 12.84
N ILE A 533 -14.46 -0.62 13.93
CA ILE A 533 -13.45 0.42 14.03
C ILE A 533 -12.10 -0.28 14.19
N LEU A 534 -11.18 -0.01 13.27
CA LEU A 534 -9.81 -0.49 13.30
C LEU A 534 -8.90 0.69 13.67
N ILE A 535 -8.02 0.44 14.63
CA ILE A 535 -7.08 1.43 15.17
C ILE A 535 -5.73 0.75 15.27
N GLU A 536 -4.66 1.48 14.98
CA GLU A 536 -3.30 0.99 15.14
C GLU A 536 -3.04 0.49 16.57
N SER A 537 -2.25 -0.59 16.69
CA SER A 537 -1.82 -1.16 17.97
C SER A 537 -2.95 -1.53 18.95
N THR A 538 -4.17 -1.69 18.46
CA THR A 538 -5.36 -2.05 19.26
C THR A 538 -6.15 -3.14 18.55
N TYR A 539 -6.78 -4.03 19.33
CA TYR A 539 -7.72 -5.00 18.80
C TYR A 539 -8.89 -4.30 18.06
N PRO A 540 -9.47 -4.94 17.03
CA PRO A 540 -10.65 -4.40 16.34
C PRO A 540 -11.80 -4.16 17.32
N ILE A 541 -12.54 -3.07 17.13
CA ILE A 541 -13.68 -2.70 17.98
C ILE A 541 -14.96 -2.90 17.19
N LYS A 542 -15.85 -3.77 17.68
CA LYS A 542 -17.23 -3.83 17.21
C LYS A 542 -18.07 -2.83 17.99
N SER A 543 -18.70 -1.89 17.30
CA SER A 543 -19.40 -0.75 17.90
C SER A 543 -20.81 -0.61 17.34
N LYS A 544 -21.68 0.11 18.05
CA LYS A 544 -22.94 0.61 17.52
C LYS A 544 -22.74 2.00 16.90
N LYS A 545 -23.43 2.24 15.79
CA LYS A 545 -23.55 3.57 15.19
C LYS A 545 -24.23 4.54 16.15
N ILE A 546 -23.87 5.81 16.06
CA ILE A 546 -24.60 6.89 16.73
C ILE A 546 -25.78 7.24 15.83
N LEU A 547 -27.00 7.30 16.36
CA LEU A 547 -28.18 7.71 15.58
C LEU A 547 -28.68 9.02 16.16
N TYR A 548 -28.31 10.15 15.55
CA TYR A 548 -28.51 11.49 16.15
C TYR A 548 -29.97 11.74 16.57
N TYR A 549 -30.94 11.27 15.80
CA TYR A 549 -32.38 11.48 16.06
C TYR A 549 -32.91 10.67 17.25
N SER A 550 -32.25 9.58 17.64
CA SER A 550 -32.65 8.76 18.79
C SER A 550 -31.94 9.17 20.09
N ASP A 551 -31.00 10.09 20.01
CA ASP A 551 -30.12 10.46 21.10
C ASP A 551 -30.42 11.90 21.55
N THR A 552 -30.85 12.02 22.80
CA THR A 552 -31.25 13.30 23.41
C THR A 552 -30.14 14.36 23.40
N THR A 553 -28.88 13.94 23.36
CA THR A 553 -27.73 14.85 23.31
C THR A 553 -27.70 15.63 21.99
N PHE A 554 -28.02 14.98 20.88
CA PHE A 554 -27.97 15.58 19.54
C PHE A 554 -29.29 16.22 19.14
N THR A 555 -30.43 15.62 19.49
CA THR A 555 -31.75 16.23 19.22
C THR A 555 -31.92 17.62 19.83
N ARG A 556 -31.37 17.86 21.03
CA ARG A 556 -31.33 19.21 21.66
C ARG A 556 -30.45 20.23 20.92
N ARG A 557 -29.57 19.76 20.04
CA ARG A 557 -28.66 20.57 19.24
C ARG A 557 -29.22 20.81 17.83
N LEU A 558 -30.38 20.28 17.48
CA LEU A 558 -31.02 20.58 16.20
C LEU A 558 -31.69 21.95 16.31
N LEU A 559 -31.04 22.96 15.73
CA LEU A 559 -31.50 24.36 15.72
C LEU A 559 -31.82 24.78 14.29
N LYS A 560 -32.56 25.88 14.14
CA LYS A 560 -32.87 26.44 12.82
C LYS A 560 -31.58 26.84 12.10
N GLN A 561 -31.50 26.55 10.80
CA GLN A 561 -30.36 26.94 9.97
C GLN A 561 -30.07 28.44 10.01
N THR A 562 -28.81 28.80 9.78
CA THR A 562 -28.39 30.20 9.71
C THR A 562 -28.92 30.88 8.44
N ARG A 563 -28.71 32.19 8.30
CA ARG A 563 -29.10 32.92 7.09
C ARG A 563 -27.90 32.99 6.13
N VAL A 564 -28.11 32.61 4.88
CA VAL A 564 -27.13 32.80 3.81
C VAL A 564 -27.47 34.11 3.06
N PRO A 565 -26.48 34.95 2.74
CA PRO A 565 -26.69 36.13 1.90
C PRO A 565 -27.05 35.73 0.47
N THR A 566 -27.74 36.64 -0.23
CA THR A 566 -27.99 36.53 -1.66
C THR A 566 -27.04 37.47 -2.36
N GLN A 567 -26.23 36.94 -3.27
CA GLN A 567 -25.28 37.71 -4.05
C GLN A 567 -25.98 38.36 -5.25
N GLU A 568 -25.67 39.63 -5.50
CA GLU A 568 -26.08 40.28 -6.74
C GLU A 568 -25.10 39.93 -7.85
N PRO A 569 -25.57 39.63 -9.09
CA PRO A 569 -24.69 39.42 -10.22
C PRO A 569 -23.66 40.53 -10.32
N TYR A 570 -22.39 40.14 -10.45
CA TYR A 570 -21.28 41.07 -10.55
C TYR A 570 -21.46 41.99 -11.76
N ASP A 571 -21.50 43.30 -11.51
CA ASP A 571 -21.56 44.34 -12.52
C ASP A 571 -20.26 45.16 -12.50
N PRO A 572 -19.40 45.04 -13.54
CA PRO A 572 -18.14 45.78 -13.60
C PRO A 572 -18.32 47.30 -13.60
N ASN A 573 -19.48 47.81 -14.05
CA ASN A 573 -19.76 49.25 -14.06
C ASN A 573 -20.07 49.81 -12.66
N LYS A 574 -20.61 48.99 -11.75
CA LYS A 574 -20.84 49.39 -10.35
C LYS A 574 -19.52 49.63 -9.63
N VAL A 575 -18.49 48.82 -9.85
CA VAL A 575 -17.18 48.93 -9.18
C VAL A 575 -16.42 50.18 -9.62
N LEU A 576 -16.43 50.49 -10.93
CA LEU A 576 -15.87 51.74 -11.47
C LEU A 576 -16.55 52.98 -10.88
N SER A 577 -17.88 52.92 -10.68
CA SER A 577 -18.63 54.01 -10.03
C SER A 577 -18.33 54.15 -8.53
N ALA A 578 -18.03 53.05 -7.83
CA ALA A 578 -17.66 53.03 -6.41
C ALA A 578 -16.21 53.53 -6.18
N ALA A 579 -15.29 53.22 -7.09
CA ALA A 579 -13.93 53.76 -7.09
C ALA A 579 -13.94 55.27 -7.41
N ALA A 580 -14.68 55.68 -8.44
CA ALA A 580 -14.84 57.09 -8.82
C ALA A 580 -15.59 57.94 -7.77
N SER A 581 -16.41 57.32 -6.91
CA SER A 581 -17.07 58.02 -5.80
C SER A 581 -16.20 58.12 -4.54
N LYS A 582 -15.28 57.18 -4.28
CA LYS A 582 -14.25 57.33 -3.23
C LYS A 582 -13.28 58.47 -3.55
N ASP A 583 -12.94 58.69 -4.82
CA ASP A 583 -12.11 59.83 -5.24
C ASP A 583 -12.85 61.18 -5.19
N LYS A 584 -14.19 61.19 -5.15
CA LYS A 584 -14.98 62.43 -4.99
C LYS A 584 -15.21 62.85 -3.54
N VAL A 585 -15.00 61.98 -2.56
CA VAL A 585 -15.17 62.30 -1.13
C VAL A 585 -13.91 62.93 -0.51
N ASN A 586 -12.76 62.87 -1.19
CA ASN A 586 -11.51 63.51 -0.74
C ASN A 586 -11.28 64.92 -1.33
N ASN A 587 -12.31 65.56 -1.89
CA ASN A 587 -12.22 66.90 -2.47
C ASN A 587 -12.95 67.97 -1.65
N GLU A 588 -12.63 68.08 -0.36
CA GLU A 588 -12.73 69.34 0.38
C GLU A 588 -11.47 69.49 1.24
N GLY A 589 -10.52 70.32 0.78
CA GLY A 589 -9.27 70.64 1.49
C GLY A 589 -9.52 71.45 2.77
N PRO A 590 -8.50 71.58 3.65
CA PRO A 590 -7.59 72.72 3.43
C PRO A 590 -6.12 72.56 3.90
N ASN A 591 -5.31 73.49 3.35
CA ASN A 591 -4.02 74.04 3.81
C ASN A 591 -2.69 73.40 3.38
N SER A 592 -2.15 74.01 2.31
CA SER A 592 -0.76 74.44 2.09
C SER A 592 0.32 73.97 3.08
N VAL A 593 1.27 73.18 2.58
CA VAL A 593 2.69 73.31 2.90
C VAL A 593 3.51 73.08 1.63
N ASP A 594 4.45 74.00 1.40
CA ASP A 594 5.27 74.22 0.21
C ASP A 594 6.10 73.02 -0.29
N TYR A 595 6.24 72.93 -1.61
CA TYR A 595 7.37 72.29 -2.27
C TYR A 595 8.51 73.32 -2.44
N PRO A 596 9.77 73.03 -2.09
CA PRO A 596 10.89 73.77 -2.65
C PRO A 596 11.37 73.11 -3.94
N ALA A 597 11.46 73.91 -4.99
CA ALA A 597 12.14 73.62 -6.24
C ALA A 597 13.62 74.02 -6.16
N GLU A 598 14.46 73.24 -6.86
CA GLU A 598 15.79 73.53 -7.41
C GLU A 598 16.96 73.94 -6.49
N ALA A 599 18.03 73.13 -6.51
CA ALA A 599 19.41 73.62 -6.44
C ALA A 599 20.36 72.67 -7.19
N LYS A 600 21.21 73.28 -8.02
CA LYS A 600 22.25 72.66 -8.87
C LYS A 600 23.50 72.24 -8.07
N THR A 601 24.15 71.19 -8.59
CA THR A 601 25.60 70.86 -8.69
C THR A 601 26.62 71.29 -7.63
N GLU A 602 27.50 70.31 -7.35
CA GLU A 602 28.95 70.32 -7.03
C GLU A 602 29.43 69.98 -5.59
N ASP A 603 30.33 68.98 -5.60
CA ASP A 603 31.46 68.63 -4.73
C ASP A 603 31.28 68.33 -3.23
N ALA A 604 31.64 67.09 -2.84
CA ALA A 604 32.87 66.83 -2.07
C ALA A 604 32.99 65.35 -1.61
N VAL A 605 34.08 64.72 -2.07
CA VAL A 605 35.10 64.00 -1.27
C VAL A 605 34.63 63.03 -0.16
N TYR A 606 34.88 61.74 -0.37
CA TYR A 606 35.17 60.80 0.70
C TYR A 606 36.63 60.38 0.59
N ASP A 607 37.39 60.64 1.65
CA ASP A 607 38.76 60.18 1.84
C ASP A 607 38.82 59.29 3.11
N GLU A 608 39.84 58.45 3.09
CA GLU A 608 40.04 57.15 3.72
C GLU A 608 40.29 57.17 5.23
N SER A 609 40.20 55.97 5.82
CA SER A 609 41.04 55.60 6.94
C SER A 609 41.60 54.20 6.71
N ASP A 610 42.90 54.18 6.45
CA ASP A 610 43.84 53.08 6.24
C ASP A 610 44.06 52.16 7.45
N GLU A 611 44.64 50.98 7.14
CA GLU A 611 45.89 50.38 7.70
C GLU A 611 45.79 48.84 7.67
N PHE A 612 46.74 47.98 7.22
CA PHE A 612 48.12 47.98 6.67
C PHE A 612 48.26 46.58 5.95
N ALA A 613 48.72 46.45 4.69
CA ALA A 613 50.09 46.37 4.14
C ALA A 613 50.86 45.03 4.31
N ASP A 614 51.31 44.48 3.15
CA ASP A 614 52.66 43.97 2.78
C ASP A 614 52.49 42.87 1.69
N GLU A 615 52.70 43.12 0.38
CA GLU A 615 53.94 43.31 -0.43
C GLU A 615 54.63 42.01 -0.93
N ASP A 616 54.73 41.88 -2.27
CA ASP A 616 55.90 41.50 -3.10
C ASP A 616 55.48 40.73 -4.39
N ILE A 617 55.44 41.34 -5.60
CA ILE A 617 56.49 41.64 -6.63
C ILE A 617 56.44 40.68 -7.87
N ASP A 618 56.03 41.28 -8.99
CA ASP A 618 56.52 41.32 -10.40
C ASP A 618 56.74 40.11 -11.35
N ASP A 619 56.23 40.35 -12.58
CA ASP A 619 56.79 40.15 -13.95
C ASP A 619 57.09 38.72 -14.47
N GLU A 620 56.99 38.32 -15.76
CA GLU A 620 56.82 38.98 -17.07
C GLU A 620 56.52 37.89 -18.17
N ASP A 621 56.41 38.33 -19.43
CA ASP A 621 56.44 37.63 -20.75
C ASP A 621 55.08 37.20 -21.39
N ILE A 622 54.49 37.95 -22.34
CA ILE A 622 54.86 38.25 -23.77
C ILE A 622 54.71 37.04 -24.70
N ASP A 623 53.74 37.08 -25.63
CA ASP A 623 54.01 37.22 -27.08
C ASP A 623 52.75 37.42 -27.95
N ASP A 624 52.92 38.28 -28.96
CA ASP A 624 51.98 38.74 -30.00
C ASP A 624 51.73 37.72 -31.13
N LYS A 625 50.58 37.85 -31.85
CA LYS A 625 50.49 38.08 -33.33
C LYS A 625 49.07 37.90 -33.94
N PHE A 626 48.53 39.01 -34.49
CA PHE A 626 48.12 39.29 -35.90
C PHE A 626 47.89 38.08 -36.86
N GLU A 627 46.98 38.02 -37.85
CA GLU A 627 46.19 38.99 -38.67
C GLU A 627 45.22 38.21 -39.64
N GLU A 628 44.12 38.85 -40.09
CA GLU A 628 43.48 38.94 -41.45
C GLU A 628 43.11 37.67 -42.29
N ASP A 629 41.83 37.49 -42.68
CA ASP A 629 41.12 37.86 -43.94
C ASP A 629 40.92 36.57 -44.80
N ASP A 630 39.96 36.32 -45.71
CA ASP A 630 39.19 37.14 -46.64
C ASP A 630 38.04 36.29 -47.28
N ASP A 631 37.11 36.97 -47.99
CA ASP A 631 36.25 36.52 -49.12
C ASP A 631 35.16 35.43 -48.93
N GLY A 632 33.86 35.58 -49.27
CA GLY A 632 33.15 36.46 -50.20
C GLY A 632 32.79 35.75 -51.51
N PHE A 633 31.54 35.31 -51.74
CA PHE A 633 30.91 35.22 -53.08
C PHE A 633 29.38 35.00 -53.01
N ASP A 634 28.66 35.71 -53.88
CA ASP A 634 27.20 35.86 -53.98
C ASP A 634 26.71 35.42 -55.39
N ASP A 635 25.37 35.37 -55.53
CA ASP A 635 24.54 35.50 -56.75
C ASP A 635 24.00 34.27 -57.55
N LYS A 636 22.64 34.19 -57.50
CA LYS A 636 21.62 34.21 -58.61
C LYS A 636 21.14 32.98 -59.40
N LYS A 637 19.79 32.78 -59.28
CA LYS A 637 18.71 32.63 -60.30
C LYS A 637 18.78 31.45 -61.31
N GLU A 638 17.72 30.84 -61.85
CA GLU A 638 16.31 31.19 -62.13
C GLU A 638 15.50 29.88 -62.41
N GLU A 639 14.19 30.04 -62.68
CA GLU A 639 13.06 29.09 -62.76
C GLU A 639 13.09 28.03 -63.91
N ASP A 640 12.34 26.92 -63.76
CA ASP A 640 11.37 26.38 -64.76
C ASP A 640 10.59 25.13 -64.25
N GLU A 641 9.46 24.87 -64.91
CA GLU A 641 8.17 24.27 -64.51
C GLU A 641 7.96 22.72 -64.61
N PHE A 642 7.01 22.23 -63.75
CA PHE A 642 5.94 21.21 -63.88
C PHE A 642 6.13 19.66 -63.86
N ASP A 643 5.38 19.05 -62.90
CA ASP A 643 4.66 17.75 -62.76
C ASP A 643 5.33 16.36 -62.95
N ASP A 644 5.35 15.53 -61.90
CA ASP A 644 4.45 14.35 -61.70
C ASP A 644 4.87 13.48 -60.47
N GLU A 645 3.86 13.13 -59.65
CA GLU A 645 3.61 11.90 -58.82
C GLU A 645 4.65 11.26 -57.85
N GLU A 646 4.17 11.09 -56.59
CA GLU A 646 4.34 10.04 -55.55
C GLU A 646 5.65 9.22 -55.41
N GLU A 647 6.30 9.25 -54.22
CA GLU A 647 6.54 8.10 -53.30
C GLU A 647 7.51 8.42 -52.13
N GLU A 648 7.15 7.91 -50.94
CA GLU A 648 7.95 7.40 -49.80
C GLU A 648 9.11 8.23 -49.17
N ASP A 649 8.85 8.76 -47.97
CA ASP A 649 9.88 9.23 -47.03
C ASP A 649 10.42 8.07 -46.15
N GLU A 650 11.67 7.67 -46.39
CA GLU A 650 12.55 7.00 -45.43
C GLU A 650 13.08 8.04 -44.41
N PHE A 651 12.99 7.73 -43.11
CA PHE A 651 13.76 8.43 -42.08
C PHE A 651 14.69 7.45 -41.36
N GLU A 652 15.97 7.81 -41.37
CA GLU A 652 17.12 7.10 -40.80
C GLU A 652 17.11 7.09 -39.26
N ASP A 653 17.49 5.95 -38.70
CA ASP A 653 17.84 5.74 -37.29
C ASP A 653 19.26 6.25 -37.01
N GLU A 654 19.46 7.07 -35.96
CA GLU A 654 20.75 7.14 -35.25
C GLU A 654 20.59 7.52 -33.75
N ASP A 655 21.07 6.61 -32.90
CA ASP A 655 21.75 6.74 -31.60
C ASP A 655 21.02 7.16 -30.30
N ILE A 656 20.54 6.13 -29.57
CA ILE A 656 20.34 6.14 -28.10
C ILE A 656 21.06 4.93 -27.49
N ASP A 657 22.40 4.83 -27.63
CA ASP A 657 23.15 3.75 -26.95
C ASP A 657 24.36 4.24 -26.12
N ASP A 658 24.65 5.55 -26.10
CA ASP A 658 25.83 6.09 -25.40
C ASP A 658 25.58 6.80 -24.07
N LYS A 659 24.31 6.96 -23.63
CA LYS A 659 24.01 7.63 -22.34
C LYS A 659 23.95 6.73 -21.09
N LEU A 660 24.17 5.42 -21.21
CA LEU A 660 23.99 4.47 -20.10
C LEU A 660 25.29 3.92 -19.46
N LYS A 661 26.47 4.36 -19.88
CA LYS A 661 27.74 3.73 -19.46
C LYS A 661 28.41 4.25 -18.18
N ASN A 662 27.99 5.36 -17.56
CA ASN A 662 28.87 6.05 -16.57
C ASN A 662 28.31 6.35 -15.17
N ASP A 663 27.24 5.70 -14.70
CA ASP A 663 26.71 6.01 -13.36
C ASP A 663 26.94 4.86 -12.34
N GLU A 664 27.99 4.98 -11.54
CA GLU A 664 28.31 4.04 -10.44
C GLU A 664 27.20 3.97 -9.37
N ASN A 665 26.35 5.00 -9.25
CA ASN A 665 25.23 5.01 -8.31
C ASN A 665 24.09 4.09 -8.74
N ILE A 666 23.94 3.81 -10.03
CA ILE A 666 22.93 2.87 -10.55
C ILE A 666 23.33 1.43 -10.23
N ARG A 667 24.63 1.09 -10.29
CA ARG A 667 25.13 -0.25 -9.92
C ARG A 667 24.93 -0.56 -8.44
N LEU A 668 25.14 0.41 -7.54
CA LEU A 668 24.91 0.23 -6.11
C LEU A 668 23.41 0.19 -5.76
N ALA A 669 22.57 0.96 -6.46
CA ALA A 669 21.11 0.90 -6.31
C ALA A 669 20.52 -0.45 -6.78
N ILE A 670 21.09 -1.07 -7.82
CA ILE A 670 20.70 -2.41 -8.30
C ILE A 670 21.13 -3.50 -7.31
N LEU A 671 22.35 -3.42 -6.75
CA LEU A 671 22.83 -4.33 -5.71
C LEU A 671 22.02 -4.24 -4.40
N THR A 672 21.53 -3.04 -4.05
CA THR A 672 20.74 -2.83 -2.82
C THR A 672 19.26 -3.18 -3.01
N ARG A 673 18.71 -3.04 -4.22
CA ARG A 673 17.34 -3.49 -4.57
C ARG A 673 17.22 -5.00 -4.78
N GLY A 674 18.32 -5.70 -5.07
CA GLY A 674 18.37 -7.16 -5.21
C GLY A 674 18.22 -7.94 -3.89
N VAL A 675 18.38 -7.31 -2.73
CA VAL A 675 18.37 -8.00 -1.42
C VAL A 675 17.00 -7.99 -0.73
N VAL A 676 16.01 -7.23 -1.22
CA VAL A 676 14.69 -7.16 -0.57
C VAL A 676 13.56 -7.16 -1.59
N MET A 677 13.32 -8.31 -2.23
CA MET A 677 12.04 -8.64 -2.87
C MET A 677 11.68 -10.10 -2.60
N ILE A 678 11.11 -10.36 -1.43
CA ILE A 678 10.44 -11.64 -1.14
C ILE A 678 9.00 -11.51 -1.63
N SER A 679 8.66 -12.15 -2.75
CA SER A 679 7.29 -12.20 -3.27
C SER A 679 6.39 -13.01 -2.31
N LYS A 680 5.06 -12.75 -2.30
CA LYS A 680 4.08 -13.54 -1.53
C LYS A 680 4.17 -15.05 -1.82
N LYS A 681 4.62 -15.44 -3.03
CA LYS A 681 4.86 -16.84 -3.41
C LYS A 681 6.14 -17.38 -2.75
N THR A 682 7.19 -16.56 -2.62
CA THR A 682 8.42 -16.88 -1.87
C THR A 682 8.09 -17.17 -0.41
N LEU A 683 7.21 -16.37 0.21
CA LEU A 683 6.75 -16.57 1.59
C LEU A 683 6.04 -17.92 1.81
N ALA A 684 5.29 -18.40 0.79
CA ALA A 684 4.59 -19.69 0.85
C ALA A 684 5.57 -20.88 0.78
N VAL A 685 6.64 -20.77 -0.01
CA VAL A 685 7.70 -21.80 -0.05
C VAL A 685 8.52 -21.75 1.25
N THR A 686 8.80 -20.57 1.81
CA THR A 686 9.43 -20.40 3.14
C THR A 686 8.56 -21.00 4.25
N ALA A 687 7.23 -20.84 4.18
CA ALA A 687 6.29 -21.43 5.14
C ALA A 687 6.22 -22.96 5.01
N LEU A 688 6.27 -23.50 3.79
CA LEU A 688 6.33 -24.95 3.56
C LEU A 688 7.65 -25.54 4.09
N ALA A 689 8.77 -24.81 3.95
CA ALA A 689 10.07 -25.21 4.49
C ALA A 689 10.12 -25.17 6.03
N LEU A 690 9.51 -24.16 6.66
CA LEU A 690 9.36 -24.10 8.13
C LEU A 690 8.45 -25.20 8.69
N LEU A 691 7.49 -25.68 7.89
CA LEU A 691 6.63 -26.81 8.22
C LEU A 691 7.37 -28.16 8.08
N LEU A 692 8.22 -28.32 7.06
CA LEU A 692 9.04 -29.52 6.87
C LEU A 692 10.21 -29.60 7.85
N SER A 693 10.75 -28.45 8.31
CA SER A 693 11.82 -28.40 9.32
C SER A 693 11.39 -28.82 10.72
N GLN A 694 10.08 -28.94 10.97
CA GLN A 694 9.57 -29.44 12.25
C GLN A 694 9.52 -30.98 12.34
N GLN A 695 9.96 -31.73 11.32
CA GLN A 695 9.88 -33.20 11.31
C GLN A 695 11.20 -33.96 11.03
N SER A 696 12.37 -33.34 11.01
CA SER A 696 13.61 -34.08 10.69
C SER A 696 14.21 -34.84 11.88
N PHE A 697 14.41 -36.14 11.63
CA PHE A 697 15.27 -37.08 12.36
C PHE A 697 16.73 -36.94 11.87
N ALA A 698 17.67 -36.79 12.81
CA ALA A 698 19.09 -37.26 12.79
C ALA A 698 20.22 -36.62 11.94
N SER A 699 21.42 -36.67 12.54
CA SER A 699 22.81 -36.62 12.01
C SER A 699 23.49 -35.27 11.68
N GLU A 700 24.77 -35.12 12.06
CA GLU A 700 25.68 -33.98 11.75
C GLU A 700 25.90 -33.74 10.24
N THR A 701 25.39 -34.62 9.38
CA THR A 701 25.59 -34.64 7.92
C THR A 701 24.31 -34.33 7.12
N GLU A 702 23.20 -34.02 7.78
CA GLU A 702 21.90 -33.72 7.15
C GLU A 702 21.42 -32.33 7.57
N GLY A 703 20.92 -31.53 6.62
CA GLY A 703 20.63 -30.12 6.85
C GLY A 703 19.54 -29.54 5.96
N PHE A 704 18.74 -28.64 6.53
CA PHE A 704 17.95 -27.69 5.76
C PHE A 704 18.85 -26.59 5.25
N TYR A 705 18.64 -26.18 4.01
CA TYR A 705 19.29 -25.00 3.48
C TYR A 705 18.33 -24.06 2.78
N PHE A 706 18.70 -22.79 2.86
CA PHE A 706 18.15 -21.71 2.05
C PHE A 706 19.18 -21.32 1.01
N GLY A 707 18.84 -21.47 -0.26
CA GLY A 707 19.68 -21.07 -1.38
C GLY A 707 19.08 -19.87 -2.10
N SER A 708 19.79 -18.75 -2.11
CA SER A 708 19.51 -17.65 -3.04
C SER A 708 20.56 -17.71 -4.15
N GLY A 709 20.11 -17.84 -5.39
CA GLY A 709 20.97 -18.04 -6.55
C GLY A 709 20.85 -16.90 -7.55
N TYR A 710 21.98 -16.34 -7.98
CA TYR A 710 22.03 -15.53 -9.20
C TYR A 710 22.24 -16.45 -10.40
N TYR A 711 21.35 -16.37 -11.37
CA TYR A 711 21.47 -17.07 -12.63
C TYR A 711 21.81 -16.09 -13.75
N GLY A 712 23.05 -16.14 -14.25
CA GLY A 712 23.36 -15.62 -15.58
C GLY A 712 22.92 -16.66 -16.59
N GLN A 713 21.75 -16.47 -17.22
CA GLN A 713 21.24 -17.36 -18.27
C GLN A 713 21.76 -16.83 -19.61
N PHE A 714 22.65 -17.58 -20.25
CA PHE A 714 23.29 -17.13 -21.50
C PHE A 714 22.56 -17.64 -22.75
N PHE A 715 21.69 -18.64 -22.62
CA PHE A 715 20.90 -19.18 -23.72
C PHE A 715 19.60 -19.81 -23.20
N ASN A 716 18.50 -19.41 -23.81
CA ASN A 716 17.20 -20.02 -23.64
C ASN A 716 16.74 -20.55 -24.99
N SER A 717 16.37 -21.82 -25.04
CA SER A 717 15.86 -22.42 -26.26
C SER A 717 14.56 -23.16 -25.96
N THR A 718 13.49 -22.55 -26.48
CA THR A 718 12.19 -23.17 -26.59
C THR A 718 12.18 -23.98 -27.88
N GLY A 719 11.93 -25.29 -27.82
CA GLY A 719 11.64 -26.06 -29.04
C GLY A 719 10.45 -25.46 -29.78
N GLU A 720 10.34 -25.73 -31.09
CA GLU A 720 9.28 -25.19 -31.95
C GLU A 720 7.89 -25.31 -31.29
N LEU A 721 7.17 -24.18 -31.23
CA LEU A 721 5.77 -24.16 -30.83
C LEU A 721 4.92 -24.78 -31.95
N LYS A 722 4.12 -25.78 -31.59
CA LYS A 722 3.24 -26.52 -32.49
C LYS A 722 1.81 -26.50 -31.96
N THR A 723 0.85 -26.41 -32.87
CA THR A 723 -0.57 -26.56 -32.54
C THR A 723 -0.96 -28.04 -32.55
N SER A 724 -1.65 -28.52 -31.52
CA SER A 724 -2.03 -29.94 -31.43
C SER A 724 -3.42 -30.26 -32.02
N THR A 725 -4.16 -29.27 -32.53
CA THR A 725 -5.50 -29.45 -33.09
C THR A 725 -5.43 -29.73 -34.60
N THR A 726 -5.93 -30.89 -35.02
CA THR A 726 -6.06 -31.31 -36.43
C THR A 726 -6.99 -30.35 -37.18
N GLY A 727 -6.50 -29.70 -38.23
CA GLY A 727 -7.29 -28.81 -39.11
C GLY A 727 -6.94 -27.32 -39.01
N ILE A 728 -6.22 -26.89 -37.97
CA ILE A 728 -5.69 -25.52 -37.87
C ILE A 728 -4.35 -25.49 -38.62
N LYS A 729 -4.38 -25.14 -39.91
CA LYS A 729 -3.18 -24.77 -40.68
C LYS A 729 -3.11 -23.25 -40.69
N ASN A 730 -1.94 -22.68 -40.37
CA ASN A 730 -1.64 -21.23 -40.40
C ASN A 730 -2.14 -20.41 -39.18
N LEU A 731 -1.84 -20.85 -37.95
CA LEU A 731 -1.93 -19.95 -36.80
C LEU A 731 -0.82 -18.89 -36.89
N SER A 732 -1.21 -17.62 -37.00
CA SER A 732 -0.32 -16.46 -37.01
C SER A 732 -0.32 -15.74 -35.67
N ILE A 733 0.81 -15.10 -35.35
CA ILE A 733 0.96 -14.18 -34.23
C ILE A 733 1.12 -12.76 -34.79
N ASN A 734 0.34 -11.82 -34.27
CA ASN A 734 0.39 -10.39 -34.59
C ASN A 734 0.64 -9.56 -33.33
N ASP A 735 1.42 -8.49 -33.48
CA ASP A 735 1.53 -7.45 -32.47
C ASP A 735 0.24 -6.64 -32.39
N ARG A 736 -0.20 -6.28 -31.19
CA ARG A 736 -1.39 -5.46 -31.01
C ARG A 736 -1.21 -4.04 -31.56
N SER A 737 0.03 -3.53 -31.63
CA SER A 737 0.35 -2.20 -32.17
C SER A 737 0.57 -2.16 -33.68
N ALA A 738 0.80 -3.30 -34.35
CA ALA A 738 1.00 -3.33 -35.78
C ALA A 738 -0.35 -3.48 -36.49
N GLN A 739 -0.96 -2.35 -36.87
CA GLN A 739 -2.25 -2.34 -37.55
C GLN A 739 -2.24 -2.91 -38.98
N ASN A 740 -1.12 -3.40 -39.53
CA ASN A 740 -1.06 -3.90 -40.91
C ASN A 740 0.16 -4.79 -41.25
N THR A 741 0.62 -5.68 -40.37
CA THR A 741 1.62 -6.70 -40.75
C THR A 741 0.99 -8.06 -41.02
N GLU A 742 1.40 -8.71 -42.11
CA GLU A 742 1.11 -10.13 -42.34
C GLU A 742 1.71 -10.94 -41.18
N GLY A 743 0.86 -11.53 -40.35
CA GLY A 743 1.30 -12.20 -39.14
C GLY A 743 2.28 -13.34 -39.35
N GLN A 744 3.30 -13.39 -38.51
CA GLN A 744 4.29 -14.45 -38.55
C GLN A 744 3.63 -15.77 -38.11
N LEU A 745 3.90 -16.87 -38.83
CA LEU A 745 3.47 -18.20 -38.37
C LEU A 745 4.02 -18.49 -36.97
N LEU A 746 3.19 -19.06 -36.09
CA LEU A 746 3.58 -19.49 -34.74
C LEU A 746 4.86 -20.37 -34.74
N SER A 747 5.04 -21.19 -35.78
CA SER A 747 6.23 -22.05 -35.90
C SER A 747 7.54 -21.28 -36.14
N LYS A 748 7.45 -20.03 -36.60
CA LYS A 748 8.61 -19.13 -36.83
C LYS A 748 8.85 -18.16 -35.68
N TYR A 749 7.94 -18.09 -34.70
CA TYR A 749 8.10 -17.24 -33.52
C TYR A 749 9.28 -17.73 -32.67
N LYS A 750 10.28 -16.86 -32.51
CA LYS A 750 11.45 -17.06 -31.66
C LYS A 750 11.51 -15.90 -30.67
N GLY A 751 10.89 -16.06 -29.50
CA GLY A 751 11.06 -15.09 -28.41
C GLY A 751 12.52 -15.06 -27.97
N ASP A 752 13.06 -13.89 -27.67
CA ASP A 752 14.35 -13.78 -26.98
C ASP A 752 14.07 -13.76 -25.48
N TYR A 753 14.68 -14.69 -24.77
CA TYR A 753 14.42 -14.89 -23.36
C TYR A 753 15.73 -14.56 -22.65
N ASN A 754 16.09 -13.29 -22.55
CA ASN A 754 17.44 -12.93 -22.09
C ASN A 754 17.46 -11.80 -21.06
N PRO A 755 16.81 -11.95 -19.89
CA PRO A 755 17.07 -11.01 -18.81
C PRO A 755 18.51 -11.23 -18.30
N PRO A 756 19.34 -10.17 -18.18
CA PRO A 756 20.70 -10.30 -17.67
C PRO A 756 20.75 -10.80 -16.21
N PHE A 757 19.61 -10.82 -15.49
CA PHE A 757 19.50 -11.28 -14.11
C PHE A 757 18.15 -11.95 -13.83
N ALA A 758 18.13 -13.25 -13.54
CA ALA A 758 16.94 -13.95 -13.01
C ALA A 758 17.17 -14.30 -11.52
N ALA A 759 16.38 -13.68 -10.63
CA ALA A 759 16.43 -13.95 -9.20
C ALA A 759 15.61 -15.21 -8.87
N ASN A 760 16.27 -16.24 -8.36
CA ASN A 760 15.63 -17.50 -7.99
C ASN A 760 15.81 -17.76 -6.49
N VAL A 761 14.78 -18.32 -5.88
CA VAL A 761 14.84 -18.80 -4.50
C VAL A 761 14.64 -20.31 -4.52
N ALA A 762 15.63 -21.02 -3.96
CA ALA A 762 15.60 -22.45 -3.78
C ALA A 762 15.59 -22.78 -2.27
N LEU A 763 14.77 -23.74 -1.92
CA LEU A 763 14.62 -24.26 -0.57
C LEU A 763 14.71 -25.77 -0.64
N GLY A 764 15.62 -26.35 0.13
CA GLY A 764 15.83 -27.78 0.04
C GLY A 764 16.32 -28.42 1.33
N TYR A 765 16.10 -29.73 1.38
CA TYR A 765 16.69 -30.62 2.35
C TYR A 765 17.81 -31.39 1.68
N THR A 766 18.99 -31.43 2.28
CA THR A 766 20.11 -32.21 1.75
C THR A 766 20.66 -33.17 2.80
N GLY A 767 21.06 -34.35 2.33
CA GLY A 767 21.72 -35.35 3.16
C GLY A 767 22.85 -36.03 2.38
N GLU A 768 23.94 -36.33 3.08
CA GLU A 768 25.06 -37.10 2.51
C GLU A 768 24.75 -38.61 2.50
N LEU A 769 25.15 -39.31 1.44
CA LEU A 769 24.98 -40.74 1.25
C LEU A 769 26.33 -41.44 1.09
N GLY A 770 26.55 -42.53 1.84
CA GLY A 770 27.78 -43.32 1.78
C GLY A 770 29.00 -42.61 2.37
N ASN A 771 30.21 -42.91 1.89
CA ASN A 771 31.49 -42.36 2.37
C ASN A 771 31.69 -40.84 2.06
N ASN A 772 30.67 -40.01 2.29
CA ASN A 772 30.67 -38.56 2.06
C ASN A 772 30.95 -38.12 0.61
N SER A 773 30.88 -39.03 -0.37
CA SER A 773 31.10 -38.74 -1.80
C SER A 773 29.81 -38.46 -2.56
N TYR A 774 28.65 -38.88 -2.06
CA TYR A 774 27.36 -38.60 -2.68
C TYR A 774 26.48 -37.74 -1.77
N ARG A 775 25.69 -36.86 -2.37
CA ARG A 775 24.72 -36.00 -1.67
C ARG A 775 23.37 -36.10 -2.37
N ALA A 776 22.32 -36.42 -1.62
CA ALA A 776 20.96 -36.28 -2.13
C ALA A 776 20.35 -34.97 -1.65
N GLU A 777 19.42 -34.45 -2.43
CA GLU A 777 18.75 -33.20 -2.14
C GLU A 777 17.31 -33.24 -2.68
N LEU A 778 16.37 -32.78 -1.86
CA LEU A 778 15.03 -32.46 -2.30
C LEU A 778 14.91 -30.93 -2.34
N GLU A 779 14.70 -30.36 -3.53
CA GLU A 779 14.76 -28.93 -3.82
C GLU A 779 13.42 -28.43 -4.36
N GLY A 780 12.82 -27.45 -3.68
CA GLY A 780 11.74 -26.62 -4.20
C GLY A 780 12.31 -25.31 -4.73
N MET A 781 12.01 -24.95 -5.98
CA MET A 781 12.56 -23.74 -6.62
C MET A 781 11.45 -22.93 -7.30
N TYR A 782 11.50 -21.62 -7.14
CA TYR A 782 10.75 -20.66 -7.96
C TYR A 782 11.72 -19.91 -8.88
N SER A 783 11.39 -19.87 -10.18
CA SER A 783 12.09 -19.04 -11.14
C SER A 783 11.14 -18.25 -12.02
N SER A 784 11.59 -17.08 -12.44
CA SER A 784 10.85 -16.17 -13.30
C SER A 784 11.80 -15.61 -14.36
N VAL A 785 11.41 -15.73 -15.63
CA VAL A 785 12.16 -15.23 -16.78
C VAL A 785 11.28 -14.26 -17.55
N LYS A 786 11.76 -13.03 -17.75
CA LYS A 786 11.12 -12.06 -18.65
C LYS A 786 11.47 -12.41 -20.09
N VAL A 787 10.50 -12.29 -20.99
CA VAL A 787 10.70 -12.44 -22.44
C VAL A 787 10.93 -11.05 -23.01
N ASP A 788 12.06 -10.84 -23.68
CA ASP A 788 12.33 -9.60 -24.41
C ASP A 788 11.82 -9.76 -25.85
N ASN A 789 10.98 -8.81 -26.25
CA ASN A 789 10.21 -8.92 -27.47
C ASN A 789 11.03 -8.53 -28.69
N ILE A 790 11.69 -9.49 -29.36
CA ILE A 790 12.22 -9.23 -30.70
C ILE A 790 11.03 -9.11 -31.68
N GLY A 791 10.70 -7.87 -32.07
CA GLY A 791 9.72 -7.58 -33.12
C GLY A 791 8.25 -7.43 -32.68
N LEU A 792 7.97 -7.33 -31.37
CA LEU A 792 6.63 -6.97 -30.84
C LEU A 792 6.78 -5.79 -29.85
N ALA A 793 6.21 -4.64 -30.16
CA ALA A 793 6.24 -3.44 -29.31
C ALA A 793 5.34 -3.54 -28.06
N SER A 794 4.36 -4.46 -28.04
CA SER A 794 3.47 -4.65 -26.89
C SER A 794 3.69 -5.97 -26.14
N SER A 795 3.40 -5.99 -24.83
CA SER A 795 3.44 -7.22 -24.00
C SER A 795 2.32 -8.23 -24.34
N GLN A 796 1.37 -7.84 -25.20
CA GLN A 796 0.22 -8.66 -25.58
C GLN A 796 0.24 -8.96 -27.07
N MET A 797 0.25 -10.25 -27.42
CA MET A 797 0.14 -10.70 -28.81
C MET A 797 -1.28 -11.20 -29.12
N THR A 798 -1.69 -11.09 -30.38
CA THR A 798 -2.92 -11.72 -30.88
C THR A 798 -2.56 -12.97 -31.66
N ALA A 799 -3.04 -14.13 -31.21
CA ALA A 799 -2.96 -15.38 -31.95
C ALA A 799 -4.23 -15.57 -32.79
N SER A 800 -4.10 -15.70 -34.10
CA SER A 800 -5.25 -15.81 -35.02
C SER A 800 -5.10 -16.91 -36.07
N TYR A 801 -6.20 -17.52 -36.48
CA TYR A 801 -6.26 -18.45 -37.62
C TYR A 801 -7.58 -18.31 -38.37
N VAL A 802 -7.58 -18.76 -39.63
CA VAL A 802 -8.77 -18.77 -40.50
C VAL A 802 -9.17 -20.20 -40.82
N LYS A 803 -10.45 -20.52 -40.68
CA LYS A 803 -11.04 -21.82 -40.99
C LYS A 803 -12.01 -21.68 -42.16
N VAL A 804 -11.87 -22.54 -43.16
CA VAL A 804 -12.81 -22.58 -44.29
C VAL A 804 -13.91 -23.58 -43.97
N VAL A 805 -15.16 -23.12 -43.93
CA VAL A 805 -16.36 -23.91 -43.68
C VAL A 805 -17.22 -23.87 -44.94
N LYS A 806 -17.85 -24.99 -45.32
CA LYS A 806 -18.80 -24.99 -46.44
C LYS A 806 -20.21 -24.78 -45.89
N ASP A 807 -20.92 -23.79 -46.43
CA ASP A 807 -22.34 -23.57 -46.15
C ASP A 807 -23.18 -24.72 -46.74
N ASN A 808 -24.43 -24.83 -46.31
CA ASN A 808 -25.44 -25.79 -46.77
C ASN A 808 -25.64 -25.80 -48.30
N ASN A 809 -25.30 -24.70 -48.99
CA ASN A 809 -25.32 -24.59 -50.45
C ASN A 809 -24.00 -24.99 -51.14
N GLY A 810 -22.98 -25.43 -50.39
CA GLY A 810 -21.68 -25.86 -50.90
C GLY A 810 -20.67 -24.73 -51.16
N ALA A 811 -21.04 -23.47 -50.89
CA ALA A 811 -20.16 -22.31 -50.96
C ALA A 811 -19.17 -22.28 -49.79
N GLU A 812 -17.93 -21.82 -50.04
CA GLU A 812 -16.88 -21.75 -49.02
C GLU A 812 -16.92 -20.41 -48.27
N GLU A 813 -17.14 -20.46 -46.96
CA GLU A 813 -17.05 -19.34 -46.03
C GLU A 813 -15.73 -19.38 -45.25
N LYS A 814 -15.12 -18.22 -45.00
CA LYS A 814 -13.90 -18.10 -44.20
C LYS A 814 -14.22 -17.51 -42.83
N HIS A 815 -14.00 -18.29 -41.79
CA HIS A 815 -14.27 -17.91 -40.40
C HIS A 815 -12.94 -17.60 -39.70
N SER A 816 -12.75 -16.37 -39.25
CA SER A 816 -11.54 -15.90 -38.56
C SER A 816 -11.70 -16.00 -37.05
N TYR A 817 -10.73 -16.61 -36.38
CA TYR A 817 -10.68 -16.78 -34.93
C TYR A 817 -9.47 -16.07 -34.35
N GLY A 818 -9.62 -15.44 -33.18
CA GLY A 818 -8.54 -14.75 -32.49
C GLY A 818 -8.57 -14.90 -30.97
N ALA A 819 -7.38 -14.94 -30.36
CA ALA A 819 -7.19 -14.89 -28.91
C ALA A 819 -6.09 -13.88 -28.56
N ILE A 820 -6.32 -13.07 -27.53
CA ILE A 820 -5.28 -12.21 -26.96
C ILE A 820 -4.50 -13.04 -25.94
N VAL A 821 -3.18 -13.00 -26.04
CA VAL A 821 -2.27 -13.79 -25.23
C VAL A 821 -1.15 -12.89 -24.72
N ASN A 822 -0.99 -12.79 -23.40
CA ASN A 822 0.16 -12.14 -22.80
C ASN A 822 1.37 -13.10 -22.85
N HIS A 823 2.55 -12.63 -23.22
CA HIS A 823 3.74 -13.48 -23.33
C HIS A 823 4.98 -12.92 -22.62
N ASP A 824 4.81 -11.86 -21.82
CA ASP A 824 5.87 -11.09 -21.18
C ASP A 824 6.75 -11.89 -20.19
N GLN A 825 6.24 -12.99 -19.63
CA GLN A 825 6.89 -13.70 -18.54
C GLN A 825 6.65 -15.22 -18.57
N ILE A 826 7.70 -15.98 -18.23
CA ILE A 826 7.64 -17.40 -17.92
C ILE A 826 7.93 -17.59 -16.43
N GLU A 827 7.01 -18.21 -15.70
CA GLU A 827 7.20 -18.60 -14.30
C GLU A 827 7.32 -20.12 -14.17
N ASN A 828 8.28 -20.61 -13.38
CA ASN A 828 8.41 -22.02 -13.01
C ASN A 828 8.37 -22.19 -11.50
N ILE A 829 7.55 -23.13 -11.03
CA ILE A 829 7.60 -23.63 -9.65
C ILE A 829 7.91 -25.12 -9.73
N SER A 830 9.13 -25.52 -9.38
CA SER A 830 9.59 -26.91 -9.49
C SER A 830 9.86 -27.55 -8.15
N VAL A 831 9.60 -28.85 -8.07
CA VAL A 831 10.05 -29.73 -6.98
C VAL A 831 10.92 -30.81 -7.61
N MET A 832 12.17 -30.90 -7.17
CA MET A 832 13.21 -31.71 -7.78
C MET A 832 13.90 -32.58 -6.73
N ALA A 833 14.15 -33.84 -7.07
CA ALA A 833 15.04 -34.71 -6.32
C ALA A 833 16.37 -34.82 -7.06
N ASN A 834 17.44 -34.39 -6.42
CA ASN A 834 18.80 -34.32 -6.96
C ASN A 834 19.72 -35.31 -6.27
N VAL A 835 20.66 -35.84 -7.04
CA VAL A 835 21.78 -36.63 -6.56
C VAL A 835 23.05 -36.04 -7.13
N TYR A 836 23.99 -35.73 -6.24
CA TYR A 836 25.30 -35.18 -6.55
C TYR A 836 26.39 -36.18 -6.21
N HIS A 837 27.44 -36.17 -7.01
CA HIS A 837 28.74 -36.75 -6.71
C HIS A 837 29.74 -35.61 -6.44
N HIS A 838 30.43 -35.68 -5.31
CA HIS A 838 31.39 -34.69 -4.82
C HIS A 838 32.80 -35.29 -4.79
N TRP A 839 33.77 -34.53 -5.27
CA TRP A 839 35.19 -34.86 -5.11
C TRP A 839 35.78 -34.04 -3.97
N LYS A 840 35.64 -34.55 -2.73
CA LYS A 840 36.21 -33.91 -1.54
C LYS A 840 37.71 -34.21 -1.42
N SER A 841 38.51 -33.20 -1.09
CA SER A 841 39.94 -33.32 -0.82
C SER A 841 40.33 -32.58 0.45
N ASP A 842 41.04 -33.23 1.37
CA ASP A 842 41.53 -32.58 2.60
C ASP A 842 42.59 -31.49 2.35
N ARG A 843 43.07 -31.35 1.10
CA ARG A 843 44.12 -30.40 0.71
C ARG A 843 43.59 -29.08 0.16
N PHE A 844 42.32 -29.02 -0.27
CA PHE A 844 41.75 -27.85 -0.92
C PHE A 844 40.43 -27.48 -0.29
N SER A 845 40.22 -26.18 -0.04
CA SER A 845 38.97 -25.66 0.53
C SER A 845 37.79 -25.65 -0.45
N PHE A 846 38.00 -26.07 -1.70
CA PHE A 846 36.96 -26.22 -2.72
C PHE A 846 36.78 -27.70 -3.10
N SER A 847 35.52 -28.11 -3.31
CA SER A 847 35.14 -29.47 -3.72
C SER A 847 34.33 -29.42 -5.02
N PRO A 848 34.85 -29.95 -6.13
CA PRO A 848 34.06 -30.07 -7.35
C PRO A 848 32.86 -31.01 -7.16
N TYR A 849 31.77 -30.72 -7.87
CA TYR A 849 30.57 -31.56 -7.85
C TYR A 849 29.92 -31.67 -9.23
N VAL A 850 29.23 -32.79 -9.47
CA VAL A 850 28.30 -32.99 -10.58
C VAL A 850 27.04 -33.66 -10.03
N GLY A 851 25.87 -33.17 -10.41
CA GLY A 851 24.59 -33.73 -9.99
C GLY A 851 23.55 -33.75 -11.08
N ILE A 852 22.65 -34.73 -10.96
CA ILE A 852 21.50 -34.92 -11.81
C ILE A 852 20.24 -34.91 -10.96
N GLY A 853 19.16 -34.40 -11.52
CA GLY A 853 17.89 -34.25 -10.83
C GLY A 853 16.69 -34.57 -11.70
N ILE A 854 15.67 -35.13 -11.06
CA ILE A 854 14.38 -35.42 -11.69
C ILE A 854 13.27 -34.88 -10.81
N GLY A 855 12.19 -34.41 -11.43
CA GLY A 855 11.09 -33.85 -10.67
C GLY A 855 9.92 -33.42 -11.53
N ALA A 856 9.11 -32.52 -10.99
CA ALA A 856 7.97 -31.94 -11.68
C ALA A 856 8.01 -30.42 -11.53
N THR A 857 7.54 -29.72 -12.55
CA THR A 857 7.40 -28.27 -12.53
C THR A 857 6.01 -27.84 -12.96
N ARG A 858 5.48 -26.83 -12.27
CA ARG A 858 4.37 -26.02 -12.76
C ARG A 858 4.97 -24.85 -13.54
N MET A 859 4.99 -24.97 -14.86
CA MET A 859 5.41 -23.92 -15.77
C MET A 859 4.19 -23.10 -16.17
N THR A 860 4.25 -21.79 -15.99
CA THR A 860 3.25 -20.83 -16.48
C THR A 860 3.89 -20.06 -17.61
N MET A 861 3.36 -20.26 -18.82
CA MET A 861 3.70 -19.52 -20.03
C MET A 861 2.37 -19.11 -20.65
N PHE A 862 2.32 -17.91 -21.23
CA PHE A 862 1.09 -17.39 -21.79
C PHE A 862 -0.09 -17.28 -20.78
N GLU A 863 0.22 -16.98 -19.51
CA GLU A 863 -0.72 -16.98 -18.38
C GLU A 863 -1.42 -18.33 -18.11
N LYS A 864 -1.00 -19.41 -18.78
CA LYS A 864 -1.58 -20.74 -18.62
C LYS A 864 -0.60 -21.66 -17.87
N PRO A 865 -0.97 -22.17 -16.69
CA PRO A 865 -0.13 -23.11 -15.97
C PRO A 865 -0.23 -24.52 -16.56
N SER A 866 0.90 -25.21 -16.69
CA SER A 866 1.02 -26.62 -17.08
C SER A 866 1.95 -27.34 -16.11
N ILE A 867 1.53 -28.50 -15.60
CA ILE A 867 2.39 -29.33 -14.72
C ILE A 867 3.03 -30.41 -15.58
N ARG A 868 4.37 -30.46 -15.63
CA ARG A 868 5.11 -31.38 -16.49
C ARG A 868 6.33 -31.99 -15.78
N PRO A 869 6.79 -33.18 -16.22
CA PRO A 869 8.06 -33.74 -15.79
C PRO A 869 9.22 -32.79 -16.13
N ALA A 870 10.13 -32.63 -15.19
CA ALA A 870 11.32 -31.80 -15.33
C ALA A 870 12.58 -32.58 -14.98
N GLY A 871 13.68 -32.23 -15.63
CA GLY A 871 15.02 -32.74 -15.36
C GLY A 871 15.97 -31.59 -15.10
N GLN A 872 17.00 -31.82 -14.28
CA GLN A 872 18.07 -30.87 -14.09
C GLN A 872 19.45 -31.51 -14.03
N LEU A 873 20.45 -30.75 -14.45
CA LEU A 873 21.86 -31.07 -14.42
C LEU A 873 22.58 -29.90 -13.73
N LYS A 874 23.45 -30.18 -12.77
CA LYS A 874 24.26 -29.17 -12.08
C LYS A 874 25.71 -29.63 -12.03
N ALA A 875 26.67 -28.75 -12.26
CA ALA A 875 28.09 -29.07 -12.13
C ALA A 875 28.87 -27.83 -11.68
N GLY A 876 29.70 -27.93 -10.65
CA GLY A 876 30.33 -26.74 -10.09
C GLY A 876 31.39 -27.02 -9.03
N LEU A 877 31.67 -25.99 -8.23
CA LEU A 877 32.60 -25.99 -7.11
C LEU A 877 31.86 -25.54 -5.85
N ASP A 878 31.98 -26.34 -4.78
CA ASP A 878 31.54 -26.02 -3.42
C ASP A 878 32.72 -25.46 -2.63
N TYR A 879 32.62 -24.25 -2.10
CA TYR A 879 33.59 -23.64 -1.20
C TYR A 879 33.00 -23.50 0.20
N ARG A 880 33.62 -24.14 1.18
CA ARG A 880 33.16 -24.07 2.58
C ARG A 880 33.67 -22.80 3.23
N ILE A 881 32.77 -21.85 3.53
CA ILE A 881 33.12 -20.59 4.20
C ILE A 881 33.35 -20.85 5.70
N ASN A 882 32.45 -21.61 6.35
CA ASN A 882 32.57 -22.03 7.74
C ASN A 882 31.78 -23.33 8.00
N GLU A 883 31.58 -23.73 9.27
CA GLU A 883 30.85 -24.96 9.60
C GLU A 883 29.42 -24.97 9.07
N ASP A 884 28.77 -23.81 9.02
CA ASP A 884 27.33 -23.63 8.80
C ASP A 884 27.02 -22.98 7.44
N VAL A 885 28.02 -22.55 6.66
CA VAL A 885 27.84 -21.80 5.41
C VAL A 885 28.76 -22.35 4.32
N ASN A 886 28.13 -22.80 3.22
CA ASN A 886 28.81 -23.18 1.98
C ASN A 886 28.43 -22.22 0.86
N MET A 887 29.40 -21.87 0.03
CA MET A 887 29.19 -21.17 -1.23
C MET A 887 29.30 -22.18 -2.37
N HIS A 888 28.39 -22.07 -3.33
CA HIS A 888 28.34 -22.93 -4.50
C HIS A 888 28.43 -22.05 -5.74
N ILE A 889 29.31 -22.40 -6.68
CA ILE A 889 29.36 -21.77 -8.00
C ILE A 889 29.45 -22.84 -9.06
N GLY A 890 28.53 -22.85 -10.03
CA GLY A 890 28.45 -23.92 -11.00
C GLY A 890 27.55 -23.62 -12.18
N TYR A 891 27.59 -24.49 -13.16
CA TYR A 891 26.66 -24.53 -14.28
C TYR A 891 25.39 -25.30 -13.89
N ARG A 892 24.23 -24.78 -14.25
CA ARG A 892 22.93 -25.46 -14.14
C ARG A 892 22.24 -25.52 -15.49
N GLY A 893 21.75 -26.69 -15.86
CA GLY A 893 20.79 -26.90 -16.95
C GLY A 893 19.47 -27.43 -16.38
N PHE A 894 18.34 -26.82 -16.75
CA PHE A 894 17.00 -27.24 -16.34
C PHE A 894 16.10 -27.39 -17.57
N GLY A 895 15.41 -28.51 -17.68
CA GLY A 895 14.56 -28.85 -18.81
C GLY A 895 13.19 -29.37 -18.41
N VAL A 896 12.19 -29.07 -19.22
CA VAL A 896 10.79 -29.47 -19.05
C VAL A 896 10.32 -30.16 -20.32
N MET A 897 9.77 -31.37 -20.18
CA MET A 897 9.40 -32.19 -21.32
C MET A 897 7.90 -32.08 -21.63
N GLY A 898 7.60 -31.70 -22.88
CA GLY A 898 6.27 -31.68 -23.48
C GLY A 898 5.29 -30.73 -22.78
N ASN A 899 5.27 -29.44 -23.12
CA ASN A 899 4.27 -28.50 -22.61
C ASN A 899 3.14 -28.33 -23.61
N ASN A 900 1.89 -28.29 -23.14
CA ASN A 900 0.72 -27.85 -23.93
C ASN A 900 -0.06 -26.84 -23.10
N PHE A 901 -0.49 -25.76 -23.75
CA PHE A 901 -1.25 -24.64 -23.24
C PHE A 901 -2.54 -24.52 -24.08
N THR A 902 -3.68 -24.39 -23.41
CA THR A 902 -4.98 -24.28 -24.07
C THR A 902 -5.48 -22.85 -23.96
N PHE A 903 -5.77 -22.23 -25.11
CA PHE A 903 -6.37 -20.91 -25.26
C PHE A 903 -7.79 -21.05 -25.81
N GLN A 904 -8.68 -20.14 -25.41
CA GLN A 904 -9.99 -20.04 -26.00
C GLN A 904 -9.95 -18.90 -27.02
N ALA A 905 -10.10 -19.24 -28.30
CA ALA A 905 -10.20 -18.26 -29.38
C ALA A 905 -11.66 -18.00 -29.72
N MET A 906 -11.98 -16.73 -29.90
CA MET A 906 -13.32 -16.28 -30.26
C MET A 906 -13.37 -15.98 -31.74
N GLN A 907 -14.48 -16.34 -32.37
CA GLN A 907 -14.76 -15.98 -33.76
C GLN A 907 -14.91 -14.46 -33.87
N LYS A 908 -14.13 -13.84 -34.75
CA LYS A 908 -14.09 -12.38 -34.94
C LYS A 908 -14.82 -11.92 -36.21
N GLU A 909 -14.70 -12.70 -37.28
CA GLU A 909 -15.20 -12.29 -38.61
C GLU A 909 -15.61 -13.52 -39.43
N VAL A 910 -16.66 -13.37 -40.23
CA VAL A 910 -17.02 -14.30 -41.30
C VAL A 910 -16.93 -13.56 -42.63
N LYS A 911 -16.14 -14.09 -43.56
CA LYS A 911 -16.07 -13.65 -44.96
C LYS A 911 -16.77 -14.65 -45.87
N GLU A 912 -17.79 -14.19 -46.57
CA GLU A 912 -18.53 -14.97 -47.54
C GLU A 912 -17.82 -15.03 -48.90
N ALA A 913 -18.26 -15.95 -49.77
CA ALA A 913 -17.65 -16.16 -51.09
C ALA A 913 -17.78 -14.96 -52.04
N ASP A 914 -18.71 -14.03 -51.77
CA ASP A 914 -18.92 -12.80 -52.52
C ASP A 914 -18.03 -11.63 -52.07
N GLY A 915 -17.22 -11.83 -51.03
CA GLY A 915 -16.30 -10.83 -50.47
C GLY A 915 -16.88 -9.98 -49.34
N THR A 916 -18.15 -10.16 -48.97
CA THR A 916 -18.73 -9.47 -47.80
C THR A 916 -18.16 -10.01 -46.48
N SER A 917 -17.87 -9.10 -45.55
CA SER A 917 -17.41 -9.42 -44.19
C SER A 917 -18.42 -8.99 -43.14
N SER A 918 -18.69 -9.85 -42.18
CA SER A 918 -19.48 -9.54 -40.98
C SER A 918 -18.64 -9.72 -39.72
N ILE A 919 -18.62 -8.69 -38.87
CA ILE A 919 -17.99 -8.73 -37.55
C ILE A 919 -19.00 -9.30 -36.56
N ILE A 920 -18.59 -10.30 -35.80
CA ILE A 920 -19.47 -10.99 -34.85
C ILE A 920 -19.37 -10.34 -33.46
N ASP A 921 -20.52 -10.06 -32.85
CA ASP A 921 -20.62 -9.52 -31.49
C ASP A 921 -20.16 -10.55 -30.44
N GLU A 922 -19.48 -10.12 -29.37
CA GLU A 922 -18.80 -11.00 -28.41
C GLU A 922 -19.74 -11.98 -27.70
N ASN A 923 -21.02 -11.62 -27.58
CA ASN A 923 -22.05 -12.45 -26.93
C ASN A 923 -22.50 -13.64 -27.79
N ASP A 924 -22.40 -13.52 -29.12
CA ASP A 924 -22.83 -14.54 -30.09
C ASP A 924 -21.65 -15.26 -30.76
N ALA A 925 -20.41 -14.90 -30.40
CA ALA A 925 -19.18 -15.47 -30.96
C ALA A 925 -18.97 -16.95 -30.57
N LEU A 926 -18.78 -17.80 -31.58
CA LEU A 926 -18.35 -19.19 -31.35
C LEU A 926 -16.95 -19.22 -30.72
N LYS A 927 -16.76 -20.15 -29.77
CA LYS A 927 -15.52 -20.32 -29.01
C LYS A 927 -14.87 -21.65 -29.36
N GLU A 928 -13.62 -21.62 -29.84
CA GLU A 928 -12.82 -22.82 -30.09
C GLU A 928 -11.58 -22.86 -29.18
N ASN A 929 -11.16 -24.06 -28.78
CA ASN A 929 -9.95 -24.24 -27.98
C ASN A 929 -8.74 -24.46 -28.89
N ILE A 930 -7.77 -23.55 -28.84
CA ILE A 930 -6.46 -23.71 -29.48
C ILE A 930 -5.50 -24.31 -28.46
N ASN A 931 -4.88 -25.43 -28.81
CA ASN A 931 -3.81 -26.03 -28.01
C ASN A 931 -2.46 -25.72 -28.67
N VAL A 932 -1.61 -24.97 -27.98
CA VAL A 932 -0.24 -24.67 -28.40
C VAL A 932 0.72 -25.38 -27.45
N GLY A 933 1.71 -26.07 -27.97
CA GLY A 933 2.68 -26.76 -27.14
C GLY A 933 4.07 -26.77 -27.75
N ASN A 934 5.07 -27.09 -26.93
CA ASN A 934 6.43 -27.40 -27.37
C ASN A 934 6.86 -28.77 -26.86
N GLN A 935 7.81 -29.39 -27.57
CA GLN A 935 8.33 -30.69 -27.18
C GLN A 935 9.30 -30.60 -25.98
N LEU A 936 10.07 -29.52 -25.91
CA LEU A 936 11.09 -29.31 -24.89
C LEU A 936 11.26 -27.82 -24.61
N PHE A 937 11.24 -27.45 -23.34
CA PHE A 937 11.71 -26.16 -22.85
C PHE A 937 12.99 -26.41 -22.06
N HIS A 938 14.08 -25.69 -22.35
CA HIS A 938 15.29 -25.80 -21.54
C HIS A 938 15.96 -24.45 -21.32
N THR A 939 16.57 -24.33 -20.15
CA THR A 939 17.31 -23.15 -19.68
C THR A 939 18.64 -23.61 -19.15
N HIS A 940 19.71 -22.87 -19.43
CA HIS A 940 21.01 -23.14 -18.81
C HIS A 940 21.80 -21.88 -18.51
N GLY A 941 22.61 -21.92 -17.46
CA GLY A 941 23.33 -20.76 -16.98
C GLY A 941 24.31 -21.04 -15.86
N ILE A 942 24.98 -20.00 -15.40
CA ILE A 942 25.85 -20.04 -14.23
C ILE A 942 25.00 -19.72 -13.01
N GLU A 943 25.07 -20.58 -12.00
CA GLU A 943 24.47 -20.49 -10.69
C GLU A 943 25.56 -20.14 -9.66
N ALA A 944 25.35 -19.08 -8.88
CA ALA A 944 26.12 -18.81 -7.69
C ALA A 944 25.16 -18.67 -6.50
N GLY A 945 25.39 -19.43 -5.43
CA GLY A 945 24.49 -19.44 -4.27
C GLY A 945 25.21 -19.69 -2.95
N LEU A 946 24.56 -19.28 -1.87
CA LEU A 946 24.98 -19.56 -0.50
C LEU A 946 23.98 -20.54 0.12
N THR A 947 24.51 -21.57 0.79
CA THR A 947 23.76 -22.60 1.50
C THR A 947 24.08 -22.45 2.97
N PHE A 948 23.06 -22.14 3.76
CA PHE A 948 23.14 -22.10 5.21
C PHE A 948 22.68 -23.45 5.77
N HIS A 949 23.58 -24.20 6.39
CA HIS A 949 23.26 -25.42 7.10
C HIS A 949 22.79 -25.06 8.50
N PHE A 950 21.51 -25.32 8.76
CA PHE A 950 21.00 -25.28 10.13
C PHE A 950 21.33 -26.60 10.82
N ALA A 951 22.60 -26.77 11.20
CA ALA A 951 22.96 -27.83 12.12
C ALA A 951 22.23 -27.55 13.45
N SER A 952 21.37 -28.46 13.86
CA SER A 952 20.84 -28.48 15.23
C SER A 952 22.00 -28.74 16.18
N LYS A 953 22.78 -27.71 16.53
CA LYS A 953 23.54 -27.69 17.79
C LYS A 953 22.51 -27.50 18.91
N ALA A 954 21.82 -28.60 19.24
CA ALA A 954 21.01 -28.77 20.43
C ALA A 954 21.70 -29.78 21.35
#